data_AF-A0A0Q5TJJ7-F1
#
_entry.id   AF-A0A0Q5TJJ7-F1
#
_cell.length_a   1.000
_cell.length_b   1.000
_cell.length_c   1.000
_cell.angle_alpha   90.00
_cell.angle_beta   90.00
_cell.angle_gamma   90.00
#
_symmetry.space_group_name_H-M   'P 1'
#
loop_
_entity.id
_entity.type
_entity.pdbx_description
1 polymer ?
#
loop_
_entity_poly.entity_id
_entity_poly.type
_entity_poly.pdbx_seq_one_letter_code
_entity_poly.pdbx_strand_id
1 'polypeptide(L)'
;MRDVLEHKTQLAGQVASLKQLQADRLVEHELANARQQKQLDELRQTSTVAREQQEELQRRVEQQESELVEMRELLDKRRQDTAELIERVRLAETERDRLLKDLEESQQAKEKKTSESSSNSSSTGKHSEDEFIVVRQADATGSGSASGSDRDPDADVTSPPSKEKLRDRLVSLESQISELSLTNTQLQDAQLEKQLSINLLGEQLVELEKRLRLSEAEKEQLQLDLQLRLQQLTVQNQELKLHAEAEQEGHAQDLEEQLGALREDNQRLRQELNTSIAQAKFRQAIAEEKQEITDLDDADSEYGTFELDKLRALLQAELEDRLASSFPQQKLERAWNSLKDRWHRLDLVEQRLVDVQNQQLISEHEKKTLEADISQYILQCDELMKNNELLLNELDKYKRNKLETIEEHHEETIVQLEAQLEEARQKLEASLCSQQQMETKLKSSPEKSPLDSELLAKIEQKEQEYLLLQEQLASAKTEVANRTKLLERNAEQLTKQQQQNQADQKKLEELSLLRETLQRKEEDLKELEEQLTAVRQDLDDMSVQMKISQDQHKIQLANLQNQLQADQEKLRELLQTQDKLEQQKELMEVDQNQQITMIRKELAETTNQLSECQERLTVKEAQLAEIQQQLQEVNEERTTLQEQLLSREQESGLDSEQASRLQVLEHQLLAKEQQIQLNQAELDILQETLRGNEEQLLANKEQLQAKESQLQALESQLQGQQAADESQQLQQTIDALGQEKNELIQVLQQKHQENTQYYAEIQRLQPLEQQVKEMVKEREKLQDQVGFLKEKSDILTTNLLTEQTNQRLLQQQQAEAQEQQASALRDLERLRAHLLEIEELHTQETVELQRDLDESRSRQAILEQQVSKSSTAYTSASIRANQQAETLQAQHALLQQQRDELLAKLGQYEDRELKQQAALTNLQCALEQFQNDKDHDIEMATQRIRREMQAQLDRQGQLQLEMSGLQQQLAEANQGLRAAARLSDQLEAGQQTIAVLRDEVESLKEANGQLEQRLSSSESSQTDKIDKSLIKSLLIGYVVSGHAGDKQQVLRMISSVLDFNAQEADKVGLNKQQSSWLGAILGGGSAQAAGSGSSRGNENLVQAFVQFLEQESQPQAQSRPTLLSLTGQMDGATSAGSNTISTSATSSVHLPPAAPFSPATPAASQQDPAAPGTPPVGGSPQSLAMGSNEFAPTRNSSSILKDILSDS
;
A
#
# COMPACT_ATOMS: atom_id res chain seq x y z
N MET A 1 -75.85 105.02 -20.65
CA MET A 1 -74.52 105.25 -21.28
C MET A 1 -73.43 105.48 -20.23
N ARG A 2 -73.55 106.45 -19.30
CA ARG A 2 -72.59 106.61 -18.20
C ARG A 2 -72.50 105.37 -17.29
N ASP A 3 -73.64 104.84 -16.85
CA ASP A 3 -73.67 103.66 -15.97
C ASP A 3 -73.06 102.40 -16.61
N VAL A 4 -73.17 102.26 -17.94
CA VAL A 4 -72.56 101.14 -18.70
C VAL A 4 -71.05 101.32 -18.79
N LEU A 5 -70.57 102.55 -18.91
CA LEU A 5 -69.14 102.85 -18.89
C LEU A 5 -68.54 102.66 -17.49
N GLU A 6 -69.28 103.02 -16.43
CA GLU A 6 -68.87 102.75 -15.04
C GLU A 6 -68.86 101.26 -14.72
N HIS A 7 -69.86 100.49 -15.17
CA HIS A 7 -69.82 99.03 -15.04
C HIS A 7 -68.67 98.41 -15.83
N LYS A 8 -68.36 98.92 -17.03
CA LYS A 8 -67.23 98.42 -17.83
C LYS A 8 -65.88 98.72 -17.17
N THR A 9 -65.70 99.88 -16.56
CA THR A 9 -64.46 100.22 -15.83
C THR A 9 -64.33 99.40 -14.54
N GLN A 10 -65.44 99.15 -13.83
CA GLN A 10 -65.45 98.24 -12.68
C GLN A 10 -65.13 96.80 -13.07
N LEU A 11 -65.71 96.28 -14.17
CA LEU A 11 -65.41 94.94 -14.66
C LEU A 11 -63.96 94.83 -15.13
N ALA A 12 -63.43 95.86 -15.82
CA ALA A 12 -62.03 95.90 -16.23
C ALA A 12 -61.09 95.92 -15.01
N GLY A 13 -61.46 96.63 -13.94
CA GLY A 13 -60.74 96.60 -12.67
C GLY A 13 -60.75 95.22 -12.00
N GLN A 14 -61.90 94.54 -11.98
CA GLN A 14 -62.03 93.19 -11.43
C GLN A 14 -61.26 92.14 -12.26
N VAL A 15 -61.25 92.26 -13.59
CA VAL A 15 -60.46 91.39 -14.46
C VAL A 15 -58.97 91.64 -14.26
N ALA A 16 -58.54 92.90 -14.08
CA ALA A 16 -57.15 93.21 -13.77
C ALA A 16 -56.73 92.65 -12.41
N SER A 17 -57.58 92.77 -11.38
CA SER A 17 -57.28 92.19 -10.05
C SER A 17 -57.23 90.66 -10.08
N LEU A 18 -58.10 90.00 -10.86
CA LEU A 18 -58.07 88.54 -11.00
C LEU A 18 -56.82 88.06 -11.73
N LYS A 19 -56.38 88.78 -12.77
CA LYS A 19 -55.11 88.47 -13.45
C LYS A 19 -53.91 88.64 -12.54
N GLN A 20 -53.91 89.68 -11.70
CA GLN A 20 -52.84 89.89 -10.73
C GLN A 20 -52.82 88.79 -9.67
N LEU A 21 -53.98 88.39 -9.14
CA LEU A 21 -54.10 87.30 -8.17
C LEU A 21 -53.68 85.95 -8.78
N GLN A 22 -53.98 85.71 -10.07
CA GLN A 22 -53.51 84.53 -10.78
C GLN A 22 -52.00 84.53 -10.99
N ALA A 23 -51.40 85.69 -11.32
CA ALA A 23 -49.95 85.84 -11.42
C ALA A 23 -49.25 85.62 -10.07
N ASP A 24 -49.79 86.18 -8.99
CA ASP A 24 -49.25 85.99 -7.63
C ASP A 24 -49.31 84.52 -7.21
N ARG A 25 -50.41 83.80 -7.51
CA ARG A 25 -50.51 82.35 -7.25
C ARG A 25 -49.50 81.52 -8.07
N LEU A 26 -49.23 81.90 -9.32
CA LEU A 26 -48.22 81.22 -10.13
C LEU A 26 -46.82 81.42 -9.55
N VAL A 27 -46.49 82.65 -9.12
CA VAL A 27 -45.20 82.95 -8.48
C VAL A 27 -45.07 82.20 -7.14
N GLU A 28 -46.14 82.12 -6.35
CA GLU A 28 -46.15 81.32 -5.11
C GLU A 28 -45.93 79.83 -5.39
N HIS A 29 -46.57 79.29 -6.42
CA HIS A 29 -46.40 77.89 -6.83
C HIS A 29 -44.98 77.60 -7.34
N GLU A 30 -44.40 78.50 -8.14
CA GLU A 30 -43.02 78.39 -8.61
C GLU A 30 -42.03 78.46 -7.44
N LEU A 31 -42.26 79.35 -6.46
CA LEU A 31 -41.45 79.42 -5.23
C LEU A 31 -41.60 78.17 -4.37
N ALA A 32 -42.80 77.59 -4.27
CA ALA A 32 -43.03 76.34 -3.55
C ALA A 32 -42.29 75.18 -4.22
N ASN A 33 -42.36 75.07 -5.55
CA ASN A 33 -41.63 74.07 -6.32
C ASN A 33 -40.10 74.23 -6.18
N ALA A 34 -39.59 75.47 -6.22
CA ALA A 34 -38.17 75.73 -6.01
C ALA A 34 -37.71 75.34 -4.59
N ARG A 35 -38.55 75.55 -3.56
CA ARG A 35 -38.27 75.10 -2.19
C ARG A 35 -38.25 73.58 -2.06
N GLN A 36 -39.20 72.89 -2.71
CA GLN A 36 -39.23 71.42 -2.73
C GLN A 36 -38.02 70.83 -3.46
N GLN A 37 -37.62 71.40 -4.60
CA GLN A 37 -36.40 70.99 -5.31
C GLN A 37 -35.16 71.17 -4.44
N LYS A 38 -35.04 72.30 -3.73
CA LYS A 38 -33.92 72.53 -2.80
C LYS A 38 -33.89 71.51 -1.65
N GLN A 39 -35.05 71.15 -1.10
CA GLN A 39 -35.14 70.11 -0.06
C GLN A 39 -34.74 68.72 -0.59
N LEU A 40 -35.12 68.38 -1.83
CA LEU A 40 -34.69 67.14 -2.46
C LEU A 40 -33.18 67.08 -2.70
N ASP A 41 -32.56 68.21 -3.08
CA ASP A 41 -31.11 68.28 -3.26
C ASP A 41 -30.36 68.20 -1.91
N GLU A 42 -30.88 68.80 -0.84
CA GLU A 42 -30.34 68.66 0.52
C GLU A 42 -30.46 67.20 1.02
N LEU A 43 -31.58 66.53 0.75
CA LEU A 43 -31.76 65.10 1.07
C LEU A 43 -30.82 64.20 0.27
N ARG A 44 -30.57 64.52 -1.01
CA ARG A 44 -29.58 63.79 -1.82
C ARG A 44 -28.17 63.96 -1.28
N GLN A 45 -27.78 65.17 -0.89
CA GLN A 45 -26.45 65.42 -0.30
C GLN A 45 -26.28 64.71 1.05
N THR A 46 -27.30 64.68 1.90
CA THR A 46 -27.23 63.92 3.16
C THR A 46 -27.16 62.42 2.92
N SER A 47 -27.86 61.89 1.91
CA SER A 47 -27.75 60.49 1.49
C SER A 47 -26.36 60.13 0.97
N THR A 48 -25.70 61.00 0.18
CA THR A 48 -24.34 60.74 -0.30
C THR A 48 -23.33 60.74 0.85
N VAL A 49 -23.44 61.69 1.79
CA VAL A 49 -22.56 61.72 2.98
C VAL A 49 -22.75 60.50 3.87
N ALA A 50 -23.99 60.03 4.06
CA ALA A 50 -24.28 58.82 4.82
C ALA A 50 -23.67 57.57 4.16
N ARG A 51 -23.70 57.51 2.82
CA ARG A 51 -23.09 56.41 2.04
C ARG A 51 -21.56 56.42 2.16
N GLU A 52 -20.93 57.59 2.08
CA GLU A 52 -19.48 57.74 2.28
C GLU A 52 -19.07 57.29 3.71
N GLN A 53 -19.86 57.63 4.74
CA GLN A 53 -19.62 57.16 6.10
C GLN A 53 -19.79 55.65 6.25
N GLN A 54 -20.76 55.06 5.55
CA GLN A 54 -20.97 53.61 5.54
C GLN A 54 -19.79 52.88 4.88
N GLU A 55 -19.27 53.40 3.77
CA GLU A 55 -18.08 52.86 3.10
C GLU A 55 -16.82 52.99 3.99
N GLU A 56 -16.66 54.08 4.74
CA GLU A 56 -15.55 54.24 5.69
C GLU A 56 -15.65 53.24 6.85
N LEU A 57 -16.85 52.99 7.37
CA LEU A 57 -17.07 51.97 8.40
C LEU A 57 -16.79 50.56 7.89
N GLN A 58 -17.21 50.23 6.67
CA GLN A 58 -16.89 48.94 6.04
C GLN A 58 -15.39 48.71 5.92
N ARG A 59 -14.64 49.71 5.44
CA ARG A 59 -13.17 49.63 5.39
C ARG A 59 -12.53 49.40 6.76
N ARG A 60 -13.07 49.98 7.83
CA ARG A 60 -12.56 49.74 9.20
C ARG A 60 -12.86 48.33 9.69
N VAL A 61 -14.02 47.78 9.35
CA VAL A 61 -14.37 46.39 9.68
C VAL A 61 -13.44 45.42 8.95
N GLU A 62 -13.22 45.63 7.64
CA GLU A 62 -12.28 44.82 6.86
C GLU A 62 -10.85 44.89 7.41
N GLN A 63 -10.40 46.07 7.85
CA GLN A 63 -9.12 46.22 8.55
C GLN A 63 -9.07 45.43 9.86
N GLN A 64 -10.10 45.50 10.69
CA GLN A 64 -10.17 44.73 11.94
C GLN A 64 -10.22 43.22 11.70
N GLU A 65 -10.89 42.77 10.64
CA GLU A 65 -10.90 41.37 10.23
C GLU A 65 -9.49 40.90 9.82
N SER A 66 -8.76 41.71 9.06
CA SER A 66 -7.38 41.40 8.69
C SER A 66 -6.45 41.29 9.91
N GLU A 67 -6.57 42.19 10.87
CA GLU A 67 -5.81 42.15 12.14
C GLU A 67 -6.16 40.89 12.97
N LEU A 68 -7.44 40.48 12.99
CA LEU A 68 -7.86 39.26 13.67
C LEU A 68 -7.35 37.99 12.99
N VAL A 69 -7.23 37.98 11.67
CA VAL A 69 -6.62 36.87 10.92
C VAL A 69 -5.14 36.76 11.25
N GLU A 70 -4.40 37.87 11.24
CA GLU A 70 -2.99 37.88 11.63
C GLU A 70 -2.78 37.40 13.08
N MET A 71 -3.67 37.80 14.00
CA MET A 71 -3.65 37.33 15.39
C MET A 71 -3.95 35.84 15.51
N ARG A 72 -4.84 35.28 14.67
CA ARG A 72 -5.09 33.84 14.63
C ARG A 72 -3.87 33.07 14.12
N GLU A 73 -3.23 33.55 13.07
CA GLU A 73 -1.98 32.95 12.56
C GLU A 73 -0.86 32.96 13.61
N LEU A 74 -0.72 34.06 14.37
CA LEU A 74 0.25 34.13 15.47
C LEU A 74 -0.08 33.17 16.62
N LEU A 75 -1.35 32.97 16.93
CA LEU A 75 -1.78 31.99 17.93
C LEU A 75 -1.54 30.56 17.46
N ASP A 76 -1.74 30.26 16.18
CA ASP A 76 -1.47 28.94 15.62
C ASP A 76 0.03 28.65 15.54
N LYS A 77 0.86 29.65 15.18
CA LYS A 77 2.33 29.54 15.30
C LYS A 77 2.77 29.28 16.74
N ARG A 78 2.22 30.01 17.72
CA ARG A 78 2.51 29.76 19.14
C ARG A 78 2.06 28.35 19.57
N ARG A 79 0.93 27.85 19.06
CA ARG A 79 0.46 26.47 19.32
C ARG A 79 1.42 25.43 18.74
N GLN A 80 1.94 25.67 17.53
CA GLN A 80 2.96 24.81 16.92
C GLN A 80 4.27 24.83 17.72
N ASP A 81 4.78 26.02 18.08
CA ASP A 81 5.99 26.14 18.89
C ASP A 81 5.85 25.45 20.26
N THR A 82 4.68 25.57 20.89
CA THR A 82 4.39 24.89 22.17
C THR A 82 4.27 23.37 22.00
N ALA A 83 3.73 22.88 20.88
CA ALA A 83 3.72 21.45 20.57
C ALA A 83 5.14 20.90 20.34
N GLU A 84 5.98 21.63 19.60
CA GLU A 84 7.40 21.27 19.41
C GLU A 84 8.16 21.27 20.73
N LEU A 85 7.90 22.23 21.62
CA LEU A 85 8.46 22.24 22.98
C LEU A 85 8.02 21.03 23.80
N ILE A 86 6.75 20.62 23.72
CA ILE A 86 6.25 19.41 24.40
C ILE A 86 6.92 18.15 23.85
N GLU A 87 7.13 18.05 22.53
CA GLU A 87 7.86 16.92 21.95
C GLU A 87 9.33 16.91 22.36
N ARG A 88 10.01 18.06 22.38
CA ARG A 88 11.39 18.17 22.88
C ARG A 88 11.50 17.79 24.36
N VAL A 89 10.51 18.18 25.18
CA VAL A 89 10.45 17.78 26.60
C VAL A 89 10.23 16.28 26.72
N ARG A 90 9.32 15.67 25.93
CA ARG A 90 9.14 14.21 25.91
C ARG A 90 10.40 13.49 25.49
N LEU A 91 11.10 13.96 24.45
CA LEU A 91 12.36 13.38 24.02
C LEU A 91 13.41 13.47 25.14
N ALA A 92 13.53 14.63 25.79
CA ALA A 92 14.43 14.79 26.93
C ALA A 92 14.05 13.90 28.13
N GLU A 93 12.76 13.69 28.40
CA GLU A 93 12.28 12.76 29.42
C GLU A 93 12.62 11.30 29.07
N THR A 94 12.45 10.90 27.81
CA THR A 94 12.84 9.56 27.34
C THR A 94 14.35 9.33 27.39
N GLU A 95 15.15 10.34 27.06
CA GLU A 95 16.62 10.29 27.21
C GLU A 95 17.01 10.21 28.69
N ARG A 96 16.35 10.96 29.57
CA ARG A 96 16.57 10.89 31.02
C ARG A 96 16.22 9.51 31.58
N ASP A 97 15.11 8.92 31.15
CA ASP A 97 14.69 7.59 31.59
C ASP A 97 15.63 6.49 31.05
N ARG A 98 16.17 6.67 29.83
CA ARG A 98 17.23 5.81 29.28
C ARG A 98 18.52 5.92 30.09
N LEU A 99 18.96 7.14 30.42
CA LEU A 99 20.14 7.36 31.27
C LEU A 99 19.93 6.82 32.70
N LEU A 100 18.71 6.86 33.23
CA LEU A 100 18.37 6.24 34.53
C LEU A 100 18.45 4.72 34.44
N LYS A 101 17.94 4.09 33.37
CA LYS A 101 18.14 2.66 33.12
C LYS A 101 19.61 2.30 32.97
N ASP A 102 20.38 3.06 32.22
CA ASP A 102 21.83 2.84 32.09
C ASP A 102 22.55 3.00 33.44
N LEU A 103 22.10 3.95 34.29
CA LEU A 103 22.63 4.13 35.64
C LEU A 103 22.24 2.96 36.57
N GLU A 104 21.01 2.46 36.49
CA GLU A 104 20.54 1.27 37.22
C GLU A 104 21.27 0.01 36.75
N GLU A 105 21.50 -0.16 35.45
CA GLU A 105 22.31 -1.24 34.89
C GLU A 105 23.77 -1.13 35.31
N SER A 106 24.33 0.09 35.38
CA SER A 106 25.67 0.32 35.90
C SER A 106 25.77 0.11 37.41
N GLN A 107 24.68 0.36 38.17
CA GLN A 107 24.57 0.03 39.58
C GLN A 107 24.44 -1.49 39.80
N GLN A 108 23.62 -2.19 39.00
CA GLN A 108 23.50 -3.65 39.04
C GLN A 108 24.80 -4.35 38.60
N ALA A 109 25.53 -3.76 37.65
CA ALA A 109 26.87 -4.21 37.25
C ALA A 109 27.94 -3.93 38.33
N LYS A 110 27.74 -2.92 39.19
CA LYS A 110 28.59 -2.67 40.37
C LYS A 110 28.20 -3.52 41.58
N GLU A 111 26.91 -3.81 41.81
CA GLU A 111 26.43 -4.66 42.90
C GLU A 111 26.69 -6.16 42.67
N LYS A 112 26.79 -6.61 41.41
CA LYS A 112 27.20 -8.00 41.09
C LYS A 112 28.73 -8.24 41.06
N LYS A 113 29.56 -7.24 41.40
CA LYS A 113 31.03 -7.38 41.47
C LYS A 113 31.64 -6.95 42.81
N THR A 114 30.87 -7.00 43.90
CA THR A 114 31.41 -6.83 45.25
C THR A 114 30.84 -7.88 46.20
N SER A 115 31.36 -9.12 46.13
CA SER A 115 31.39 -10.10 47.22
C SER A 115 32.24 -11.30 46.80
N GLU A 116 33.57 -11.15 46.80
CA GLU A 116 34.50 -12.11 47.42
C GLU A 116 35.94 -11.58 47.34
N SER A 117 36.53 -11.49 48.53
CA SER A 117 37.85 -10.99 48.95
C SER A 117 39.02 -11.71 48.24
N SER A 118 40.28 -11.26 48.16
CA SER A 118 41.09 -10.39 49.02
C SER A 118 42.45 -10.09 48.34
N SER A 119 43.10 -9.02 48.82
CA SER A 119 44.55 -8.78 48.94
C SER A 119 45.40 -8.33 47.72
N ASN A 120 45.87 -7.09 47.87
CA ASN A 120 47.26 -6.62 47.74
C ASN A 120 47.84 -6.21 46.37
N SER A 121 47.85 -4.87 46.19
CA SER A 121 49.00 -4.00 45.92
C SER A 121 49.80 -4.08 44.61
N SER A 122 49.77 -2.93 43.93
CA SER A 122 50.88 -2.17 43.33
C SER A 122 51.42 -2.50 41.92
N SER A 123 51.50 -1.40 41.16
CA SER A 123 52.52 -0.99 40.17
C SER A 123 52.45 -1.51 38.73
N THR A 124 51.94 -0.63 37.86
CA THR A 124 52.59 -0.08 36.64
C THR A 124 53.29 -1.01 35.65
N GLY A 125 52.86 -0.94 34.39
CA GLY A 125 53.74 -0.43 33.32
C GLY A 125 54.14 -1.37 32.17
N LYS A 126 53.50 -1.14 31.02
CA LYS A 126 54.05 -1.02 29.65
C LYS A 126 54.74 -2.23 28.95
N HIS A 127 54.10 -2.59 27.83
CA HIS A 127 54.58 -2.81 26.45
C HIS A 127 55.68 -3.83 26.11
N SER A 128 55.34 -4.64 25.06
CA SER A 128 56.15 -5.10 23.91
C SER A 128 57.47 -5.84 24.20
N GLU A 129 57.95 -6.85 23.46
CA GLU A 129 57.80 -7.28 22.07
C GLU A 129 58.59 -8.61 21.96
N ASP A 130 58.22 -9.44 20.98
CA ASP A 130 59.11 -10.18 20.09
C ASP A 130 60.04 -11.35 20.49
N GLU A 131 59.86 -12.41 19.70
CA GLU A 131 60.87 -13.16 18.93
C GLU A 131 61.83 -14.17 19.62
N PHE A 132 61.61 -15.43 19.21
CA PHE A 132 62.55 -16.36 18.57
C PHE A 132 63.80 -16.95 19.32
N ILE A 133 63.98 -18.25 19.04
CA ILE A 133 65.20 -19.08 18.96
C ILE A 133 65.71 -19.70 20.27
N VAL A 134 66.09 -20.99 20.41
CA VAL A 134 66.15 -22.28 19.65
C VAL A 134 66.62 -23.31 20.72
N VAL A 135 66.79 -24.59 20.34
CA VAL A 135 67.76 -25.60 20.87
C VAL A 135 67.03 -26.77 21.58
N ARG A 136 66.72 -27.93 20.93
CA ARG A 136 67.56 -29.14 20.64
C ARG A 136 66.60 -30.35 20.82
N GLN A 137 66.72 -31.57 20.26
CA GLN A 137 67.62 -32.28 19.34
C GLN A 137 66.91 -33.62 18.98
N ALA A 138 67.13 -34.14 17.78
CA ALA A 138 67.43 -35.55 17.39
C ALA A 138 66.87 -36.73 18.25
N ASP A 139 66.47 -37.89 17.73
CA ASP A 139 66.39 -38.49 16.40
C ASP A 139 65.77 -39.90 16.55
N ALA A 140 65.35 -40.48 15.42
CA ALA A 140 65.31 -41.93 15.12
C ALA A 140 63.98 -42.67 15.41
N THR A 141 63.52 -43.70 14.70
CA THR A 141 64.08 -44.60 13.67
C THR A 141 62.96 -45.22 12.82
N GLY A 142 63.20 -45.39 11.52
CA GLY A 142 62.64 -46.46 10.68
C GLY A 142 63.71 -46.79 9.63
N SER A 143 64.52 -47.83 9.85
CA SER A 143 64.34 -49.19 9.31
C SER A 143 64.35 -49.25 7.78
N GLY A 144 65.35 -49.94 7.23
CA GLY A 144 65.41 -50.25 5.81
C GLY A 144 66.79 -50.70 5.37
N SER A 145 67.24 -51.87 5.82
CA SER A 145 68.39 -52.56 5.23
C SER A 145 68.00 -54.00 4.96
N ALA A 146 68.17 -54.47 3.71
CA ALA A 146 69.04 -55.61 3.41
C ALA A 146 68.97 -56.00 1.92
N SER A 147 70.10 -55.86 1.24
CA SER A 147 70.45 -56.55 -0.02
C SER A 147 71.97 -56.76 -0.07
N GLY A 148 72.39 -57.93 -0.54
CA GLY A 148 73.71 -58.25 -1.15
C GLY A 148 74.91 -58.36 -0.21
N SER A 149 75.50 -59.56 -0.02
CA SER A 149 76.67 -60.11 -0.78
C SER A 149 78.00 -59.43 -0.39
N ASP A 150 79.14 -60.06 -0.09
CA ASP A 150 79.69 -61.39 -0.38
C ASP A 150 81.09 -61.50 0.31
N ARG A 151 81.66 -62.72 0.34
CA ARG A 151 83.09 -63.12 0.54
C ARG A 151 83.70 -63.38 1.94
N ASP A 152 83.75 -64.67 2.26
CA ASP A 152 84.86 -65.55 2.71
C ASP A 152 86.34 -65.11 2.49
N PRO A 153 87.37 -65.83 3.00
CA PRO A 153 87.42 -66.92 4.02
C PRO A 153 88.61 -66.79 5.04
N ASP A 154 88.67 -67.62 6.09
CA ASP A 154 89.85 -68.50 6.38
C ASP A 154 89.76 -69.36 7.66
N ALA A 155 89.86 -70.67 7.43
CA ALA A 155 90.65 -71.73 8.07
C ALA A 155 90.67 -72.00 9.61
N ASP A 156 90.10 -73.17 9.95
CA ASP A 156 90.74 -74.32 10.62
C ASP A 156 90.76 -74.55 12.16
N VAL A 157 90.04 -75.64 12.53
CA VAL A 157 90.54 -76.86 13.24
C VAL A 157 90.34 -77.01 14.78
N THR A 158 89.28 -77.78 15.10
CA THR A 158 89.17 -78.93 16.06
C THR A 158 89.00 -78.77 17.58
N SER A 159 87.82 -79.19 18.09
CA SER A 159 87.58 -80.32 19.04
C SER A 159 86.13 -80.26 19.62
N PRO A 160 85.50 -81.39 20.03
CA PRO A 160 84.04 -81.48 20.11
C PRO A 160 83.46 -80.88 21.42
N PRO A 161 82.23 -80.34 21.44
CA PRO A 161 81.65 -79.78 22.65
C PRO A 161 81.05 -80.86 23.57
N SER A 162 81.21 -80.65 24.88
CA SER A 162 80.69 -81.51 25.95
C SER A 162 79.15 -81.51 26.03
N LYS A 163 78.60 -82.58 26.61
CA LYS A 163 77.17 -82.93 26.72
C LYS A 163 76.27 -81.85 27.37
N GLU A 164 76.85 -80.92 28.13
CA GLU A 164 76.15 -79.76 28.73
C GLU A 164 75.84 -78.67 27.70
N LYS A 165 76.78 -78.34 26.80
CA LYS A 165 76.55 -77.33 25.75
C LYS A 165 75.45 -77.73 24.77
N LEU A 166 75.26 -79.03 24.56
CA LEU A 166 74.14 -79.55 23.77
C LEU A 166 72.80 -79.44 24.50
N ARG A 167 72.77 -79.56 25.84
CA ARG A 167 71.56 -79.33 26.64
C ARG A 167 71.21 -77.86 26.71
N ASP A 168 72.19 -76.97 26.90
CA ASP A 168 71.96 -75.53 26.90
C ASP A 168 71.52 -75.04 25.51
N ARG A 169 72.09 -75.58 24.43
CA ARG A 169 71.57 -75.33 23.07
C ARG A 169 70.16 -75.88 22.89
N LEU A 170 69.83 -77.04 23.44
CA LEU A 170 68.49 -77.61 23.31
C LEU A 170 67.45 -76.79 24.08
N VAL A 171 67.76 -76.32 25.30
CA VAL A 171 66.92 -75.41 26.08
C VAL A 171 66.81 -74.04 25.40
N SER A 172 67.90 -73.52 24.83
CA SER A 172 67.88 -72.28 24.05
C SER A 172 67.05 -72.42 22.77
N LEU A 173 67.11 -73.57 22.09
CA LEU A 173 66.28 -73.87 20.93
C LEU A 173 64.82 -74.08 21.32
N GLU A 174 64.51 -74.73 22.45
CA GLU A 174 63.15 -74.85 22.98
C GLU A 174 62.57 -73.48 23.36
N SER A 175 63.38 -72.60 23.97
CA SER A 175 63.02 -71.20 24.24
C SER A 175 62.72 -70.46 22.93
N GLN A 176 63.61 -70.56 21.93
CA GLN A 176 63.39 -69.93 20.62
C GLN A 176 62.18 -70.51 19.89
N ILE A 177 61.92 -71.82 19.99
CA ILE A 177 60.73 -72.45 19.42
C ILE A 177 59.47 -71.94 20.13
N SER A 178 59.51 -71.73 21.45
CA SER A 178 58.38 -71.16 22.19
C SER A 178 58.12 -69.70 21.83
N GLU A 179 59.17 -68.88 21.68
CA GLU A 179 59.10 -67.50 21.19
C GLU A 179 58.58 -67.43 19.76
N LEU A 180 59.08 -68.28 18.87
CA LEU A 180 58.60 -68.39 17.50
C LEU A 180 57.15 -68.87 17.46
N SER A 181 56.73 -69.79 18.34
CA SER A 181 55.33 -70.21 18.41
C SER A 181 54.41 -69.07 18.88
N LEU A 182 54.87 -68.27 19.85
CA LEU A 182 54.11 -67.17 20.44
C LEU A 182 53.97 -65.99 19.45
N THR A 183 55.05 -65.68 18.73
CA THR A 183 55.02 -64.69 17.63
C THR A 183 54.14 -65.16 16.46
N ASN A 184 54.14 -66.46 16.14
CA ASN A 184 53.27 -67.01 15.10
C ASN A 184 51.78 -66.97 15.51
N THR A 185 51.46 -67.24 16.78
CA THR A 185 50.10 -67.06 17.30
C THR A 185 49.67 -65.59 17.31
N GLN A 186 50.56 -64.66 17.68
CA GLN A 186 50.26 -63.23 17.64
C GLN A 186 50.03 -62.72 16.21
N LEU A 187 50.79 -63.24 15.23
CA LEU A 187 50.56 -62.92 13.81
C LEU A 187 49.22 -63.47 13.31
N GLN A 188 48.83 -64.68 13.73
CA GLN A 188 47.52 -65.25 13.39
C GLN A 188 46.37 -64.46 14.02
N ASP A 189 46.49 -64.06 15.28
CA ASP A 189 45.50 -63.24 15.97
C ASP A 189 45.38 -61.85 15.32
N ALA A 190 46.50 -61.21 14.98
CA ALA A 190 46.51 -59.93 14.26
C ALA A 190 45.91 -60.06 12.84
N GLN A 191 46.09 -61.20 12.17
CA GLN A 191 45.45 -61.48 10.88
C GLN A 191 43.93 -61.68 11.02
N LEU A 192 43.47 -62.38 12.07
CA LEU A 192 42.05 -62.55 12.35
C LEU A 192 41.37 -61.23 12.73
N GLU A 193 42.01 -60.39 13.55
CA GLU A 193 41.51 -59.05 13.88
C GLU A 193 41.43 -58.16 12.63
N LYS A 194 42.40 -58.27 11.72
CA LYS A 194 42.36 -57.56 10.44
C LYS A 194 41.23 -58.07 9.55
N GLN A 195 40.95 -59.36 9.53
CA GLN A 195 39.82 -59.92 8.77
C GLN A 195 38.47 -59.52 9.38
N LEU A 196 38.34 -59.54 10.70
CA LEU A 196 37.12 -59.09 11.40
C LEU A 196 36.86 -57.61 11.19
N SER A 197 37.88 -56.76 11.24
CA SER A 197 37.72 -55.32 10.95
C SER A 197 37.35 -55.04 9.50
N ILE A 198 37.93 -55.77 8.53
CA ILE A 198 37.55 -55.67 7.11
C ILE A 198 36.09 -56.10 6.91
N ASN A 199 35.64 -57.19 7.55
CA ASN A 199 34.26 -57.65 7.46
C ASN A 199 33.28 -56.66 8.09
N LEU A 200 33.61 -56.10 9.26
CA LEU A 200 32.78 -55.08 9.92
C LEU A 200 32.67 -53.82 9.06
N LEU A 201 33.77 -53.38 8.44
CA LEU A 201 33.77 -52.23 7.54
C LEU A 201 32.92 -52.51 6.28
N GLY A 202 32.98 -53.75 5.76
CA GLY A 202 32.15 -54.21 4.65
C GLY A 202 30.66 -54.22 4.99
N GLU A 203 30.27 -54.70 6.18
CA GLU A 203 28.88 -54.67 6.64
C GLU A 203 28.36 -53.23 6.81
N GLN A 204 29.18 -52.33 7.37
CA GLN A 204 28.84 -50.92 7.50
C GLN A 204 28.68 -50.23 6.14
N LEU A 205 29.54 -50.56 5.15
CA LEU A 205 29.42 -50.06 3.78
C LEU A 205 28.11 -50.51 3.12
N VAL A 206 27.75 -51.79 3.25
CA VAL A 206 26.49 -52.32 2.70
C VAL A 206 25.28 -51.69 3.39
N GLU A 207 25.36 -51.42 4.69
CA GLU A 207 24.28 -50.76 5.42
C GLU A 207 24.13 -49.29 5.02
N LEU A 208 25.24 -48.57 4.81
CA LEU A 208 25.22 -47.21 4.27
C LEU A 208 24.69 -47.18 2.84
N GLU A 209 25.06 -48.13 1.99
CA GLU A 209 24.56 -48.24 0.62
C GLU A 209 23.05 -48.52 0.58
N LYS A 210 22.54 -49.34 1.51
CA LYS A 210 21.09 -49.54 1.69
C LYS A 210 20.36 -48.28 2.15
N ARG A 211 20.92 -47.54 3.11
CA ARG A 211 20.34 -46.27 3.58
C ARG A 211 20.33 -45.22 2.48
N LEU A 212 21.38 -45.17 1.67
CA LEU A 212 21.46 -44.29 0.51
C LEU A 212 20.36 -44.64 -0.50
N ARG A 213 20.21 -45.91 -0.88
CA ARG A 213 19.13 -46.35 -1.80
C ARG A 213 17.73 -46.09 -1.28
N LEU A 214 17.49 -46.26 0.02
CA LEU A 214 16.20 -45.92 0.64
C LEU A 214 15.95 -44.41 0.59
N SER A 215 16.96 -43.59 0.89
CA SER A 215 16.85 -42.14 0.78
C SER A 215 16.65 -41.65 -0.66
N GLU A 216 17.26 -42.31 -1.64
CA GLU A 216 17.06 -42.04 -3.07
C GLU A 216 15.64 -42.40 -3.50
N ALA A 217 15.13 -43.57 -3.10
CA ALA A 217 13.76 -43.98 -3.37
C ALA A 217 12.72 -43.05 -2.71
N GLU A 218 12.95 -42.61 -1.47
CA GLU A 218 12.09 -41.63 -0.79
C GLU A 218 12.10 -40.27 -1.49
N LYS A 219 13.26 -39.82 -1.99
CA LYS A 219 13.35 -38.60 -2.81
C LYS A 219 12.56 -38.72 -4.10
N GLU A 220 12.70 -39.83 -4.83
CA GLU A 220 11.95 -40.08 -6.07
C GLU A 220 10.44 -40.12 -5.80
N GLN A 221 10.03 -40.73 -4.69
CA GLN A 221 8.63 -40.80 -4.29
C GLN A 221 8.06 -39.42 -3.92
N LEU A 222 8.80 -38.61 -3.17
CA LEU A 222 8.43 -37.22 -2.87
C LEU A 222 8.39 -36.35 -4.12
N GLN A 223 9.28 -36.60 -5.09
CA GLN A 223 9.31 -35.86 -6.35
C GLN A 223 8.10 -36.18 -7.22
N LEU A 224 7.67 -37.45 -7.27
CA LEU A 224 6.43 -37.88 -7.91
C LEU A 224 5.19 -37.28 -7.23
N ASP A 225 5.15 -37.27 -5.90
CA ASP A 225 4.01 -36.73 -5.14
C ASP A 225 3.90 -35.20 -5.29
N LEU A 226 5.04 -34.50 -5.31
CA LEU A 226 5.11 -33.07 -5.63
C LEU A 226 4.62 -32.80 -7.06
N GLN A 227 5.04 -33.61 -8.04
CA GLN A 227 4.61 -33.46 -9.43
C GLN A 227 3.10 -33.72 -9.58
N LEU A 228 2.55 -34.74 -8.92
CA LEU A 228 1.12 -35.01 -8.89
C LEU A 228 0.36 -33.85 -8.24
N ARG A 229 0.89 -33.29 -7.15
CA ARG A 229 0.26 -32.16 -6.45
C ARG A 229 0.28 -30.88 -7.28
N LEU A 230 1.37 -30.62 -7.99
CA LEU A 230 1.46 -29.50 -8.95
C LEU A 230 0.49 -29.68 -10.12
N GLN A 231 0.36 -30.90 -10.65
CA GLN A 231 -0.62 -31.21 -11.68
C GLN A 231 -2.06 -31.01 -11.17
N GLN A 232 -2.35 -31.44 -9.94
CA GLN A 232 -3.67 -31.23 -9.33
C GLN A 232 -3.99 -29.75 -9.11
N LEU A 233 -3.01 -28.96 -8.64
CA LEU A 233 -3.17 -27.52 -8.44
C LEU A 233 -3.31 -26.75 -9.76
N THR A 234 -2.66 -27.20 -10.83
CA THR A 234 -2.82 -26.60 -12.16
C THR A 234 -4.19 -26.88 -12.75
N VAL A 235 -4.70 -28.11 -12.62
CA VAL A 235 -6.08 -28.45 -13.03
C VAL A 235 -7.10 -27.66 -12.21
N GLN A 236 -6.96 -27.58 -10.89
CA GLN A 236 -7.87 -26.78 -10.05
C GLN A 236 -7.84 -25.29 -10.38
N ASN A 237 -6.66 -24.72 -10.69
CA ASN A 237 -6.59 -23.33 -11.14
C ASN A 237 -7.26 -23.13 -12.50
N GLN A 238 -7.15 -24.09 -13.42
CA GLN A 238 -7.85 -24.04 -14.71
C GLN A 238 -9.37 -24.15 -14.52
N GLU A 239 -9.86 -25.03 -13.64
CA GLU A 239 -11.28 -25.14 -13.31
C GLU A 239 -11.83 -23.87 -12.67
N LEU A 240 -11.08 -23.27 -11.72
CA LEU A 240 -11.46 -21.99 -11.12
C LEU A 240 -11.47 -20.85 -12.14
N LYS A 241 -10.51 -20.84 -13.08
CA LYS A 241 -10.47 -19.85 -14.15
C LYS A 241 -11.65 -20.01 -15.10
N LEU A 242 -11.99 -21.22 -15.51
CA LEU A 242 -13.17 -21.51 -16.33
C LEU A 242 -14.48 -21.15 -15.60
N HIS A 243 -14.55 -21.38 -14.29
CA HIS A 243 -15.70 -20.96 -13.48
C HIS A 243 -15.82 -19.43 -13.40
N ALA A 244 -14.72 -18.72 -13.19
CA ALA A 244 -14.71 -17.26 -13.17
C ALA A 244 -15.05 -16.67 -14.55
N GLU A 245 -14.54 -17.26 -15.64
CA GLU A 245 -14.88 -16.88 -17.01
C GLU A 245 -16.38 -17.14 -17.30
N ALA A 246 -16.93 -18.29 -16.87
CA ALA A 246 -18.35 -18.60 -17.03
C ALA A 246 -19.27 -17.68 -16.22
N GLU A 247 -18.87 -17.27 -15.00
CA GLU A 247 -19.60 -16.29 -14.19
C GLU A 247 -19.54 -14.89 -14.82
N GLN A 248 -18.38 -14.49 -15.37
CA GLN A 248 -18.25 -13.23 -16.11
C GLN A 248 -19.08 -13.22 -17.40
N GLU A 249 -19.08 -14.31 -18.17
CA GLU A 249 -19.95 -14.46 -19.34
C GLU A 249 -21.43 -14.44 -18.97
N GLY A 250 -21.82 -15.08 -17.87
CA GLY A 250 -23.19 -15.01 -17.35
C GLY A 250 -23.60 -13.60 -16.97
N HIS A 251 -22.76 -12.86 -16.24
CA HIS A 251 -23.02 -11.46 -15.91
C HIS A 251 -23.04 -10.54 -17.13
N ALA A 252 -22.19 -10.80 -18.13
CA ALA A 252 -22.21 -10.06 -19.39
C ALA A 252 -23.50 -10.31 -20.19
N GLN A 253 -23.98 -11.56 -20.24
CA GLN A 253 -25.24 -11.92 -20.88
C GLN A 253 -26.45 -11.29 -20.16
N ASP A 254 -26.48 -11.32 -18.83
CA ASP A 254 -27.54 -10.68 -18.04
C ASP A 254 -27.58 -9.16 -18.27
N LEU A 255 -26.41 -8.51 -18.37
CA LEU A 255 -26.30 -7.08 -18.69
C LEU A 255 -26.71 -6.78 -20.13
N GLU A 256 -26.36 -7.64 -21.08
CA GLU A 256 -26.81 -7.50 -22.48
C GLU A 256 -28.32 -7.68 -22.61
N GLU A 257 -28.94 -8.60 -21.88
CA GLU A 257 -30.38 -8.83 -21.85
C GLU A 257 -31.11 -7.65 -21.19
N GLN A 258 -30.60 -7.11 -20.10
CA GLN A 258 -31.12 -5.88 -19.47
C GLN A 258 -31.00 -4.67 -20.39
N LEU A 259 -29.86 -4.49 -21.07
CA LEU A 259 -29.69 -3.45 -22.07
C LEU A 259 -30.58 -3.66 -23.30
N GLY A 260 -30.86 -4.92 -23.67
CA GLY A 260 -31.82 -5.31 -24.68
C GLY A 260 -33.24 -4.86 -24.31
N ALA A 261 -33.71 -5.24 -23.12
CA ALA A 261 -35.02 -4.85 -22.59
C ALA A 261 -35.16 -3.32 -22.49
N LEU A 262 -34.13 -2.62 -22.00
CA LEU A 262 -34.12 -1.15 -21.95
C LEU A 262 -34.15 -0.52 -23.35
N ARG A 263 -33.48 -1.10 -24.34
CA ARG A 263 -33.55 -0.64 -25.74
C ARG A 263 -34.93 -0.87 -26.33
N GLU A 264 -35.57 -1.99 -26.05
CA GLU A 264 -36.93 -2.30 -26.49
C GLU A 264 -37.95 -1.33 -25.86
N ASP A 265 -37.84 -1.08 -24.56
CA ASP A 265 -38.72 -0.12 -23.88
C ASP A 265 -38.46 1.32 -24.35
N ASN A 266 -37.21 1.69 -24.63
CA ASN A 266 -36.91 2.98 -25.25
C ASN A 266 -37.50 3.09 -26.67
N GLN A 267 -37.48 1.99 -27.44
CA GLN A 267 -38.14 1.94 -28.74
C GLN A 267 -39.67 2.04 -28.62
N ARG A 268 -40.28 1.37 -27.65
CA ARG A 268 -41.73 1.47 -27.36
C ARG A 268 -42.11 2.90 -26.97
N LEU A 269 -41.38 3.52 -26.04
CA LEU A 269 -41.60 4.91 -25.64
C LEU A 269 -41.42 5.89 -26.82
N ARG A 270 -40.45 5.65 -27.70
CA ARG A 270 -40.29 6.44 -28.94
C ARG A 270 -41.45 6.23 -29.91
N GLN A 271 -41.96 5.00 -30.04
CA GLN A 271 -43.14 4.71 -30.86
C GLN A 271 -44.38 5.38 -30.26
N GLU A 272 -44.60 5.29 -28.96
CA GLU A 272 -45.68 5.97 -28.24
C GLU A 272 -45.59 7.49 -28.40
N LEU A 273 -44.39 8.07 -28.25
CA LEU A 273 -44.15 9.49 -28.48
C LEU A 273 -44.45 9.88 -29.93
N ASN A 274 -44.01 9.08 -30.91
CA ASN A 274 -44.30 9.33 -32.32
C ASN A 274 -45.80 9.21 -32.63
N THR A 275 -46.51 8.26 -32.02
CA THR A 275 -47.97 8.15 -32.15
C THR A 275 -48.69 9.32 -31.49
N SER A 276 -48.20 9.81 -30.34
CA SER A 276 -48.72 11.00 -29.67
C SER A 276 -48.47 12.27 -30.48
N ILE A 277 -47.28 12.42 -31.07
CA ILE A 277 -46.96 13.51 -32.01
C ILE A 277 -47.85 13.42 -33.25
N ALA A 278 -48.07 12.23 -33.80
CA ALA A 278 -48.96 12.03 -34.95
C ALA A 278 -50.41 12.37 -34.59
N GLN A 279 -50.89 11.99 -33.41
CA GLN A 279 -52.21 12.36 -32.91
C GLN A 279 -52.32 13.87 -32.66
N ALA A 280 -51.28 14.52 -32.13
CA ALA A 280 -51.25 15.97 -31.95
C ALA A 280 -51.27 16.72 -33.29
N LYS A 281 -50.49 16.25 -34.28
CA LYS A 281 -50.51 16.78 -35.65
C LYS A 281 -51.84 16.52 -36.34
N PHE A 282 -52.47 15.38 -36.11
CA PHE A 282 -53.80 15.08 -36.63
C PHE A 282 -54.86 15.99 -36.02
N ARG A 283 -54.79 16.26 -34.70
CA ARG A 283 -55.64 17.26 -34.04
C ARG A 283 -55.41 18.67 -34.56
N GLN A 284 -54.15 19.02 -34.84
CA GLN A 284 -53.81 20.31 -35.45
C GLN A 284 -54.35 20.42 -36.88
N ALA A 285 -54.20 19.37 -37.69
CA ALA A 285 -54.76 19.31 -39.05
C ALA A 285 -56.29 19.37 -39.02
N ILE A 286 -56.95 18.70 -38.06
CA ILE A 286 -58.40 18.82 -37.86
C ILE A 286 -58.77 20.24 -37.42
N ALA A 287 -57.96 20.91 -36.59
CA ALA A 287 -58.22 22.28 -36.20
C ALA A 287 -58.06 23.25 -37.39
N GLU A 288 -57.05 23.06 -38.22
CA GLU A 288 -56.80 23.82 -39.45
C GLU A 288 -57.89 23.57 -40.50
N GLU A 289 -58.30 22.32 -40.72
CA GLU A 289 -59.39 21.94 -41.63
C GLU A 289 -60.75 22.39 -41.08
N LYS A 290 -60.97 22.36 -39.76
CA LYS A 290 -62.17 22.95 -39.13
C LYS A 290 -62.17 24.47 -39.28
N GLN A 291 -61.01 25.12 -39.29
CA GLN A 291 -60.88 26.55 -39.53
C GLN A 291 -61.16 26.89 -41.00
N GLU A 292 -60.66 26.08 -41.95
CA GLU A 292 -61.02 26.17 -43.37
C GLU A 292 -62.52 25.87 -43.63
N ILE A 293 -63.12 24.91 -42.92
CA ILE A 293 -64.55 24.60 -43.03
C ILE A 293 -65.40 25.72 -42.41
N THR A 294 -64.99 26.32 -41.28
CA THR A 294 -65.68 27.51 -40.75
C THR A 294 -65.55 28.74 -41.65
N ASP A 295 -64.43 28.86 -42.39
CA ASP A 295 -64.25 29.92 -43.38
C ASP A 295 -65.04 29.65 -44.70
N LEU A 296 -65.46 28.40 -44.93
CA LEU A 296 -66.30 27.98 -46.06
C LEU A 296 -67.80 27.91 -45.72
N ASP A 297 -68.18 27.68 -44.47
CA ASP A 297 -69.58 27.59 -44.00
C ASP A 297 -70.28 28.96 -43.86
N ASP A 298 -69.55 30.07 -44.04
CA ASP A 298 -70.14 31.41 -44.24
C ASP A 298 -70.61 31.65 -45.69
N ALA A 299 -70.47 30.67 -46.58
CA ALA A 299 -71.04 30.69 -47.92
C ALA A 299 -71.90 29.44 -48.19
N ASP A 300 -73.20 29.68 -48.37
CA ASP A 300 -74.17 28.84 -49.08
C ASP A 300 -74.78 27.63 -48.33
N SER A 301 -75.77 27.93 -47.50
CA SER A 301 -76.90 27.03 -47.29
C SER A 301 -77.86 27.08 -48.48
N GLU A 302 -77.98 25.98 -49.23
CA GLU A 302 -79.20 25.41 -49.86
C GLU A 302 -78.83 24.51 -51.06
N TYR A 303 -79.67 23.50 -51.35
CA TYR A 303 -79.58 22.44 -52.40
C TYR A 303 -78.81 21.16 -51.99
N GLY A 304 -79.30 19.94 -52.17
CA GLY A 304 -80.51 19.43 -52.82
C GLY A 304 -80.37 17.92 -53.06
N THR A 305 -81.16 17.10 -52.37
CA THR A 305 -81.21 15.64 -52.50
C THR A 305 -82.01 15.17 -53.74
N PHE A 306 -81.75 15.72 -54.92
CA PHE A 306 -82.62 15.49 -56.10
C PHE A 306 -81.89 15.36 -57.45
N GLU A 307 -80.98 14.39 -57.64
CA GLU A 307 -80.47 14.09 -59.00
C GLU A 307 -80.29 12.60 -59.37
N LEU A 308 -80.10 11.68 -58.42
CA LEU A 308 -79.78 10.29 -58.75
C LEU A 308 -80.95 9.47 -59.33
N ASP A 309 -82.17 9.64 -58.81
CA ASP A 309 -83.35 8.92 -59.30
C ASP A 309 -83.81 9.41 -60.68
N LYS A 310 -83.56 10.68 -60.99
CA LYS A 310 -83.87 11.28 -62.30
C LYS A 310 -82.88 10.81 -63.36
N LEU A 311 -81.61 10.62 -62.98
CA LEU A 311 -80.58 10.01 -63.84
C LEU A 311 -80.84 8.53 -64.11
N ARG A 312 -81.30 7.77 -63.10
CA ARG A 312 -81.74 6.37 -63.29
C ARG A 312 -82.93 6.28 -64.24
N ALA A 313 -83.95 7.13 -64.07
CA ALA A 313 -85.12 7.16 -64.94
C ALA A 313 -84.78 7.54 -66.39
N LEU A 314 -83.84 8.48 -66.61
CA LEU A 314 -83.41 8.91 -67.94
C LEU A 314 -82.55 7.84 -68.66
N LEU A 315 -81.69 7.13 -67.93
CA LEU A 315 -80.91 6.00 -68.47
C LEU A 315 -81.81 4.81 -68.84
N GLN A 316 -82.85 4.56 -68.04
CA GLN A 316 -83.83 3.51 -68.30
C GLN A 316 -84.73 3.85 -69.50
N ALA A 317 -85.11 5.12 -69.66
CA ALA A 317 -85.85 5.61 -70.83
C ALA A 317 -85.01 5.57 -72.12
N GLU A 318 -83.72 5.95 -72.09
CA GLU A 318 -82.84 5.83 -73.26
C GLU A 318 -82.57 4.37 -73.67
N LEU A 319 -82.59 3.43 -72.71
CA LEU A 319 -82.44 2.00 -72.98
C LEU A 319 -83.67 1.42 -73.69
N GLU A 320 -84.87 1.81 -73.27
CA GLU A 320 -86.13 1.37 -73.89
C GLU A 320 -86.30 1.95 -75.31
N ASP A 321 -85.93 3.21 -75.53
CA ASP A 321 -86.05 3.87 -76.85
C ASP A 321 -85.06 3.30 -77.89
N ARG A 322 -83.87 2.88 -77.47
CA ARG A 322 -82.85 2.32 -78.39
C ARG A 322 -83.03 0.84 -78.68
N LEU A 323 -83.76 0.09 -77.85
CA LEU A 323 -84.10 -1.31 -78.13
C LEU A 323 -85.24 -1.47 -79.15
N ALA A 324 -86.07 -0.44 -79.33
CA ALA A 324 -87.23 -0.47 -80.23
C ALA A 324 -86.89 -0.24 -81.72
N SER A 325 -85.67 0.21 -82.05
CA SER A 325 -85.28 0.52 -83.44
C SER A 325 -84.31 -0.52 -84.03
N SER A 326 -84.74 -1.17 -85.11
CA SER A 326 -84.03 -2.25 -85.80
C SER A 326 -82.70 -1.77 -86.44
N PHE A 327 -81.57 -2.04 -85.81
CA PHE A 327 -80.22 -1.76 -86.33
C PHE A 327 -79.21 -2.90 -86.00
N PRO A 328 -78.10 -3.07 -86.76
CA PRO A 328 -77.40 -4.35 -86.88
C PRO A 328 -76.65 -4.80 -85.61
N GLN A 329 -76.78 -6.08 -85.27
CA GLN A 329 -76.35 -6.75 -84.03
C GLN A 329 -74.95 -6.41 -83.50
N GLN A 330 -73.95 -6.17 -84.36
CA GLN A 330 -72.58 -5.88 -83.90
C GLN A 330 -72.37 -4.47 -83.30
N LYS A 331 -73.22 -3.50 -83.64
CA LYS A 331 -73.20 -2.18 -82.97
C LYS A 331 -73.98 -2.23 -81.65
N LEU A 332 -75.03 -3.06 -81.62
CA LEU A 332 -75.81 -3.31 -80.41
C LEU A 332 -74.96 -4.02 -79.34
N GLU A 333 -74.17 -5.04 -79.69
CA GLU A 333 -73.27 -5.71 -78.73
C GLU A 333 -72.16 -4.80 -78.20
N ARG A 334 -71.58 -3.92 -79.03
CA ARG A 334 -70.59 -2.94 -78.54
C ARG A 334 -71.22 -1.87 -77.65
N ALA A 335 -72.42 -1.41 -77.99
CA ALA A 335 -73.17 -0.48 -77.15
C ALA A 335 -73.58 -1.17 -75.83
N TRP A 336 -73.99 -2.43 -75.88
CA TRP A 336 -74.37 -3.22 -74.71
C TRP A 336 -73.18 -3.49 -73.79
N ASN A 337 -72.02 -3.85 -74.33
CA ASN A 337 -70.80 -4.01 -73.53
C ASN A 337 -70.33 -2.67 -72.95
N SER A 338 -70.37 -1.59 -73.73
CA SER A 338 -70.03 -0.25 -73.21
C SER A 338 -70.99 0.22 -72.11
N LEU A 339 -72.27 -0.13 -72.22
CA LEU A 339 -73.28 0.21 -71.24
C LEU A 339 -73.19 -0.67 -70.00
N LYS A 340 -72.85 -1.95 -70.16
CA LYS A 340 -72.54 -2.88 -69.06
C LYS A 340 -71.30 -2.44 -68.28
N ASP A 341 -70.24 -1.99 -68.96
CA ASP A 341 -69.05 -1.44 -68.31
C ASP A 341 -69.36 -0.13 -67.57
N ARG A 342 -70.23 0.72 -68.13
CA ARG A 342 -70.71 1.93 -67.46
C ARG A 342 -71.59 1.59 -66.25
N TRP A 343 -72.41 0.57 -66.35
CA TRP A 343 -73.27 0.10 -65.27
C TRP A 343 -72.46 -0.48 -64.12
N HIS A 344 -71.45 -1.32 -64.40
CA HIS A 344 -70.51 -1.80 -63.37
C HIS A 344 -69.70 -0.67 -62.72
N ARG A 345 -69.31 0.36 -63.48
CA ARG A 345 -68.68 1.54 -62.88
C ARG A 345 -69.65 2.30 -61.98
N LEU A 346 -70.92 2.36 -62.34
CA LEU A 346 -71.95 3.01 -61.55
C LEU A 346 -72.23 2.23 -60.26
N ASP A 347 -72.31 0.90 -60.32
CA ASP A 347 -72.43 0.03 -59.14
C ASP A 347 -71.21 0.18 -58.20
N LEU A 348 -70.00 0.26 -58.76
CA LEU A 348 -68.78 0.45 -57.98
C LEU A 348 -68.75 1.85 -57.33
N VAL A 349 -69.28 2.87 -58.01
CA VAL A 349 -69.43 4.22 -57.44
C VAL A 349 -70.52 4.23 -56.37
N GLU A 350 -71.61 3.50 -56.55
CA GLU A 350 -72.68 3.36 -55.55
C GLU A 350 -72.19 2.63 -54.29
N GLN A 351 -71.38 1.57 -54.45
CA GLN A 351 -70.70 0.92 -53.32
C GLN A 351 -69.75 1.86 -52.60
N ARG A 352 -68.93 2.63 -53.34
CA ARG A 352 -68.04 3.63 -52.72
C ARG A 352 -68.83 4.75 -52.03
N LEU A 353 -69.98 5.15 -52.58
CA LEU A 353 -70.83 6.15 -51.95
C LEU A 353 -71.41 5.63 -50.63
N VAL A 354 -71.82 4.36 -50.58
CA VAL A 354 -72.28 3.71 -49.34
C VAL A 354 -71.14 3.57 -48.33
N ASP A 355 -69.94 3.21 -48.78
CA ASP A 355 -68.77 3.15 -47.90
C ASP A 355 -68.40 4.52 -47.33
N VAL A 356 -68.48 5.58 -48.15
CA VAL A 356 -68.27 6.97 -47.71
C VAL A 356 -69.39 7.43 -46.78
N GLN A 357 -70.65 7.06 -47.01
CA GLN A 357 -71.76 7.34 -46.08
C GLN A 357 -71.58 6.61 -44.74
N ASN A 358 -71.10 5.37 -44.75
CA ASN A 358 -70.81 4.63 -43.53
C ASN A 358 -69.61 5.23 -42.78
N GLN A 359 -68.56 5.66 -43.49
CA GLN A 359 -67.43 6.39 -42.90
C GLN A 359 -67.89 7.73 -42.34
N GLN A 360 -68.76 8.46 -43.04
CA GLN A 360 -69.34 9.70 -42.54
C GLN A 360 -70.15 9.46 -41.26
N LEU A 361 -70.96 8.40 -41.19
CA LEU A 361 -71.70 8.05 -39.96
C LEU A 361 -70.78 7.72 -38.79
N ILE A 362 -69.66 7.02 -39.05
CA ILE A 362 -68.65 6.72 -38.02
C ILE A 362 -67.98 8.01 -37.56
N SER A 363 -67.54 8.86 -38.49
CA SER A 363 -66.92 10.15 -38.17
C SER A 363 -67.91 11.12 -37.49
N GLU A 364 -69.19 11.09 -37.84
CA GLU A 364 -70.24 11.85 -37.13
C GLU A 364 -70.48 11.31 -35.73
N HIS A 365 -70.42 9.98 -35.54
CA HIS A 365 -70.51 9.40 -34.20
C HIS A 365 -69.29 9.76 -33.36
N GLU A 366 -68.08 9.66 -33.91
CA GLU A 366 -66.83 10.08 -33.27
C GLU A 366 -66.86 11.59 -32.96
N LYS A 367 -67.33 12.43 -33.88
CA LYS A 367 -67.53 13.87 -33.67
C LYS A 367 -68.51 14.12 -32.52
N LYS A 368 -69.66 13.45 -32.48
CA LYS A 368 -70.62 13.58 -31.37
C LYS A 368 -70.05 13.08 -30.04
N THR A 369 -69.19 12.06 -30.09
CA THR A 369 -68.50 11.54 -28.90
C THR A 369 -67.47 12.55 -28.39
N LEU A 370 -66.69 13.16 -29.28
CA LEU A 370 -65.75 14.22 -28.94
C LEU A 370 -66.46 15.51 -28.49
N GLU A 371 -67.58 15.87 -29.10
CA GLU A 371 -68.42 17.00 -28.66
C GLU A 371 -69.00 16.74 -27.26
N ALA A 372 -69.38 15.50 -26.96
CA ALA A 372 -69.81 15.11 -25.62
C ALA A 372 -68.65 15.17 -24.61
N ASP A 373 -67.45 14.69 -24.98
CA ASP A 373 -66.26 14.74 -24.13
C ASP A 373 -65.81 16.20 -23.88
N ILE A 374 -65.85 17.06 -24.91
CA ILE A 374 -65.56 18.49 -24.78
C ILE A 374 -66.62 19.16 -23.90
N SER A 375 -67.90 18.84 -24.09
CA SER A 375 -68.97 19.37 -23.24
C SER A 375 -68.79 18.92 -21.78
N GLN A 376 -68.34 17.69 -21.56
CA GLN A 376 -68.03 17.17 -20.23
C GLN A 376 -66.81 17.86 -19.62
N TYR A 377 -65.78 18.15 -20.41
CA TYR A 377 -64.61 18.91 -19.97
C TYR A 377 -64.96 20.37 -19.64
N ILE A 378 -65.81 21.03 -20.44
CA ILE A 378 -66.34 22.36 -20.13
C ILE A 378 -67.13 22.32 -18.83
N LEU A 379 -67.98 21.31 -18.64
CA LEU A 379 -68.72 21.12 -17.38
C LEU A 379 -67.78 20.95 -16.18
N GLN A 380 -66.68 20.19 -16.35
CA GLN A 380 -65.65 20.02 -15.32
C GLN A 380 -64.91 21.33 -15.01
N CYS A 381 -64.63 22.15 -16.04
CA CYS A 381 -64.07 23.49 -15.85
C CYS A 381 -65.05 24.41 -15.11
N ASP A 382 -66.33 24.38 -15.45
CA ASP A 382 -67.39 25.15 -14.76
C ASP A 382 -67.60 24.67 -13.32
N GLU A 383 -67.52 23.37 -13.07
CA GLU A 383 -67.55 22.79 -11.72
C GLU A 383 -66.31 23.17 -10.91
N LEU A 384 -65.12 23.20 -11.52
CA LEU A 384 -63.90 23.71 -10.89
C LEU A 384 -63.98 25.21 -10.59
N MET A 385 -64.56 26.00 -11.50
CA MET A 385 -64.82 27.42 -11.29
C MET A 385 -65.80 27.64 -10.14
N LYS A 386 -66.91 26.88 -10.09
CA LYS A 386 -67.87 26.90 -8.97
C LYS A 386 -67.25 26.45 -7.65
N ASN A 387 -66.36 25.46 -7.67
CA ASN A 387 -65.62 25.05 -6.47
C ASN A 387 -64.63 26.13 -6.03
N ASN A 388 -63.95 26.81 -6.96
CA ASN A 388 -63.14 27.98 -6.62
C ASN A 388 -63.98 29.15 -6.09
N GLU A 389 -65.18 29.38 -6.62
CA GLU A 389 -66.13 30.37 -6.10
C GLU A 389 -66.66 29.99 -4.71
N LEU A 390 -66.95 28.70 -4.47
CA LEU A 390 -67.31 28.20 -3.14
C LEU A 390 -66.16 28.35 -2.15
N LEU A 391 -64.93 28.01 -2.55
CA LEU A 391 -63.73 28.21 -1.73
C LEU A 391 -63.45 29.69 -1.49
N LEU A 392 -63.69 30.57 -2.46
CA LEU A 392 -63.63 32.02 -2.28
C LEU A 392 -64.73 32.52 -1.33
N ASN A 393 -65.95 31.98 -1.44
CA ASN A 393 -67.05 32.28 -0.54
C ASN A 393 -66.80 31.74 0.88
N GLU A 394 -66.16 30.59 1.03
CA GLU A 394 -65.73 30.02 2.31
C GLU A 394 -64.55 30.80 2.89
N LEU A 395 -63.62 31.26 2.05
CA LEU A 395 -62.54 32.18 2.44
C LEU A 395 -63.11 33.53 2.89
N ASP A 396 -64.12 34.05 2.21
CA ASP A 396 -64.83 35.28 2.58
C ASP A 396 -65.68 35.09 3.84
N LYS A 397 -66.30 33.93 4.03
CA LYS A 397 -66.93 33.55 5.31
C LYS A 397 -65.90 33.43 6.42
N TYR A 398 -64.72 32.87 6.18
CA TYR A 398 -63.63 32.81 7.15
C TYR A 398 -63.06 34.21 7.48
N LYS A 399 -63.02 35.11 6.49
CA LYS A 399 -62.66 36.52 6.70
C LYS A 399 -63.74 37.29 7.48
N ARG A 400 -65.03 37.00 7.24
CA ARG A 400 -66.18 37.55 8.00
C ARG A 400 -66.28 36.98 9.42
N ASN A 401 -65.97 35.70 9.62
CA ASN A 401 -66.01 35.03 10.93
C ASN A 401 -64.85 35.41 11.86
N LYS A 402 -63.84 36.15 11.37
CA LYS A 402 -62.84 36.82 12.22
C LYS A 402 -63.31 38.20 12.73
N LEU A 403 -64.55 38.61 12.39
CA LEU A 403 -65.17 39.89 12.74
C LEU A 403 -66.54 39.74 13.45
N GLU A 404 -66.75 38.66 14.18
CA GLU A 404 -67.84 38.60 15.18
C GLU A 404 -67.30 39.03 16.55
N THR A 405 -67.23 40.34 16.74
CA THR A 405 -67.32 40.96 18.07
C THR A 405 -68.75 41.43 18.25
N ILE A 406 -69.54 40.69 19.04
CA ILE A 406 -70.45 41.16 20.12
C ILE A 406 -71.34 39.97 20.53
N GLU A 407 -71.30 39.66 21.82
CA GLU A 407 -71.99 38.55 22.49
C GLU A 407 -73.53 38.66 22.39
N GLU A 408 -74.18 37.52 22.13
CA GLU A 408 -75.64 37.29 22.06
C GLU A 408 -76.39 37.53 23.40
N HIS A 409 -75.84 38.29 24.34
CA HIS A 409 -76.40 38.47 25.69
C HIS A 409 -77.25 39.74 25.87
N HIS A 410 -77.62 40.45 24.79
CA HIS A 410 -78.41 41.70 24.88
C HIS A 410 -79.79 41.67 24.19
N GLU A 411 -80.13 40.63 23.42
CA GLU A 411 -81.46 40.48 22.82
C GLU A 411 -82.53 40.14 23.87
N GLU A 412 -82.22 39.29 24.85
CA GLU A 412 -83.16 38.95 25.93
C GLU A 412 -83.49 40.16 26.82
N THR A 413 -82.55 41.08 27.02
CA THR A 413 -82.79 42.33 27.77
C THR A 413 -83.64 43.34 27.00
N ILE A 414 -83.58 43.35 25.68
CA ILE A 414 -84.41 44.24 24.84
C ILE A 414 -85.86 43.74 24.82
N VAL A 415 -86.07 42.44 24.68
CA VAL A 415 -87.42 41.83 24.73
C VAL A 415 -88.08 42.05 26.10
N GLN A 416 -87.31 42.01 27.20
CA GLN A 416 -87.84 42.32 28.54
C GLN A 416 -88.19 43.81 28.73
N LEU A 417 -87.44 44.73 28.10
CA LEU A 417 -87.74 46.17 28.14
C LEU A 417 -88.93 46.54 27.26
N GLU A 418 -89.12 45.86 26.13
CA GLU A 418 -90.29 46.01 25.25
C GLU A 418 -91.58 45.56 25.95
N ALA A 419 -91.53 44.43 26.66
CA ALA A 419 -92.67 43.94 27.45
C ALA A 419 -93.06 44.91 28.59
N GLN A 420 -92.10 45.55 29.25
CA GLN A 420 -92.37 46.54 30.30
C GLN A 420 -92.93 47.86 29.75
N LEU A 421 -92.55 48.26 28.53
CA LEU A 421 -93.09 49.45 27.85
C LEU A 421 -94.53 49.24 27.38
N GLU A 422 -94.90 48.02 26.96
CA GLU A 422 -96.27 47.69 26.60
C GLU A 422 -97.20 47.64 27.81
N GLU A 423 -96.74 47.14 28.96
CA GLU A 423 -97.50 47.18 30.22
C GLU A 423 -97.75 48.61 30.72
N ALA A 424 -96.78 49.53 30.52
CA ALA A 424 -96.93 50.94 30.86
C ALA A 424 -97.93 51.67 29.93
N ARG A 425 -97.96 51.31 28.64
CA ARG A 425 -98.92 51.84 27.66
C ARG A 425 -100.36 51.44 27.97
N GLN A 426 -100.62 50.17 28.31
CA GLN A 426 -101.97 49.69 28.63
C GLN A 426 -102.56 50.36 29.88
N LYS A 427 -101.74 50.68 30.89
CA LYS A 427 -102.17 51.43 32.08
C LYS A 427 -102.55 52.89 31.78
N LEU A 428 -101.92 53.50 30.78
CA LEU A 428 -102.17 54.88 30.37
C LEU A 428 -103.47 55.00 29.56
N GLU A 429 -103.76 54.04 28.68
CA GLU A 429 -105.03 53.99 27.92
C GLU A 429 -106.26 53.76 28.82
N ALA A 430 -106.14 52.94 29.86
CA ALA A 430 -107.20 52.75 30.85
C ALA A 430 -107.55 54.05 31.62
N SER A 431 -106.56 54.91 31.86
CA SER A 431 -106.77 56.21 32.53
C SER A 431 -107.50 57.22 31.64
N LEU A 432 -107.20 57.21 30.33
CA LEU A 432 -107.75 58.14 29.34
C LEU A 432 -109.22 57.83 29.00
N CYS A 433 -109.60 56.56 29.04
CA CYS A 433 -110.99 56.12 28.86
C CYS A 433 -111.91 56.55 30.03
N SER A 434 -111.36 56.68 31.25
CA SER A 434 -112.11 57.19 32.42
C SER A 434 -112.38 58.71 32.36
N GLN A 435 -111.56 59.45 31.61
CA GLN A 435 -111.64 60.92 31.50
C GLN A 435 -112.71 61.37 30.48
N GLN A 436 -112.90 60.62 29.39
CA GLN A 436 -113.89 60.92 28.33
C GLN A 436 -115.35 60.67 28.77
N GLN A 437 -115.57 59.88 29.82
CA GLN A 437 -116.90 59.68 30.42
C GLN A 437 -117.37 60.84 31.32
N MET A 438 -116.49 61.79 31.66
CA MET A 438 -116.82 62.98 32.46
C MET A 438 -117.17 64.21 31.60
N GLU A 439 -116.69 64.28 30.36
CA GLU A 439 -116.93 65.43 29.46
C GLU A 439 -118.28 65.37 28.71
N THR A 440 -118.91 64.19 28.65
CA THR A 440 -120.18 63.96 27.95
C THR A 440 -121.43 64.33 28.78
N LYS A 441 -121.27 64.77 30.04
CA LYS A 441 -122.38 65.16 30.94
C LYS A 441 -122.57 66.68 31.11
N LEU A 442 -121.89 67.52 30.33
CA LEU A 442 -121.81 68.97 30.60
C LEU A 442 -122.37 69.90 29.50
N LYS A 443 -123.13 69.40 28.51
CA LYS A 443 -123.75 70.26 27.48
C LYS A 443 -125.17 69.84 27.09
N SER A 444 -126.16 70.16 27.93
CA SER A 444 -127.55 70.36 27.51
C SER A 444 -128.36 71.13 28.56
N SER A 445 -128.74 72.37 28.29
CA SER A 445 -130.11 72.89 28.47
C SER A 445 -130.22 74.35 27.99
N PRO A 446 -131.21 74.71 27.16
CA PRO A 446 -131.57 76.09 26.81
C PRO A 446 -132.65 76.63 27.76
N GLU A 447 -132.94 77.94 27.75
CA GLU A 447 -134.29 78.50 27.48
C GLU A 447 -134.41 80.02 27.69
N LYS A 448 -135.35 80.58 26.93
CA LYS A 448 -135.69 81.99 26.66
C LYS A 448 -136.64 82.57 27.74
N SER A 449 -136.70 83.90 27.93
CA SER A 449 -137.94 84.71 27.86
C SER A 449 -137.73 86.21 28.23
N PRO A 450 -138.59 87.16 27.76
CA PRO A 450 -138.24 88.58 27.54
C PRO A 450 -139.19 89.63 28.19
N LEU A 451 -138.98 90.92 27.81
CA LEU A 451 -139.82 92.15 27.92
C LEU A 451 -139.33 93.14 29.02
N ASP A 452 -139.08 94.44 28.78
CA ASP A 452 -139.94 95.47 28.17
C ASP A 452 -139.21 96.58 27.34
N SER A 453 -139.46 96.60 26.03
CA SER A 453 -140.16 97.66 25.24
C SER A 453 -139.80 99.16 25.33
N GLU A 454 -138.72 99.61 25.95
CA GLU A 454 -138.25 101.00 25.78
C GLU A 454 -136.71 101.13 25.67
N LEU A 455 -136.01 100.05 26.02
CA LEU A 455 -134.59 99.83 25.73
C LEU A 455 -134.33 99.36 24.28
N LEU A 456 -135.33 98.83 23.58
CA LEU A 456 -135.20 98.24 22.22
C LEU A 456 -134.73 99.22 21.14
N ALA A 457 -135.13 100.49 21.14
CA ALA A 457 -134.69 101.43 20.09
C ALA A 457 -133.22 101.91 20.26
N LYS A 458 -132.72 101.96 21.51
CA LYS A 458 -131.31 102.28 21.80
C LYS A 458 -130.42 101.04 21.80
N ILE A 459 -130.97 99.89 22.17
CA ILE A 459 -130.35 98.58 21.99
C ILE A 459 -130.20 98.30 20.49
N GLU A 460 -131.17 98.57 19.62
CA GLU A 460 -131.03 98.34 18.17
C GLU A 460 -129.86 99.12 17.53
N GLN A 461 -129.67 100.39 17.91
CA GLN A 461 -128.49 101.15 17.43
C GLN A 461 -127.17 100.62 18.02
N LYS A 462 -127.15 100.28 19.31
CA LYS A 462 -125.96 99.69 19.95
C LYS A 462 -125.68 98.26 19.49
N GLU A 463 -126.70 97.50 19.10
CA GLU A 463 -126.63 96.16 18.53
C GLU A 463 -126.12 96.23 17.10
N GLN A 464 -126.52 97.22 16.30
CA GLN A 464 -125.94 97.43 14.98
C GLN A 464 -124.45 97.81 15.08
N GLU A 465 -124.07 98.71 16.00
CA GLU A 465 -122.66 99.00 16.28
C GLU A 465 -121.90 97.77 16.80
N TYR A 466 -122.50 97.01 17.72
CA TYR A 466 -121.90 95.80 18.31
C TYR A 466 -121.76 94.67 17.29
N LEU A 467 -122.72 94.46 16.40
CA LEU A 467 -122.66 93.47 15.31
C LEU A 467 -121.56 93.82 14.31
N LEU A 468 -121.42 95.10 13.94
CA LEU A 468 -120.37 95.55 13.03
C LEU A 468 -118.97 95.39 13.66
N LEU A 469 -118.84 95.68 14.96
CA LEU A 469 -117.61 95.46 15.72
C LEU A 469 -117.31 93.97 15.92
N GLN A 470 -118.35 93.14 16.13
CA GLN A 470 -118.24 91.69 16.26
C GLN A 470 -117.85 91.03 14.93
N GLU A 471 -118.34 91.55 13.80
CA GLU A 471 -117.94 91.12 12.46
C GLU A 471 -116.48 91.48 12.17
N GLN A 472 -116.03 92.68 12.55
CA GLN A 472 -114.61 93.08 12.47
C GLN A 472 -113.71 92.24 13.40
N LEU A 473 -114.19 91.89 14.60
CA LEU A 473 -113.45 91.02 15.53
C LEU A 473 -113.40 89.57 15.01
N ALA A 474 -114.47 89.10 14.37
CA ALA A 474 -114.52 87.79 13.74
C ALA A 474 -113.58 87.73 12.52
N SER A 475 -113.59 88.74 11.65
CA SER A 475 -112.68 88.80 10.49
C SER A 475 -111.22 88.87 10.94
N ALA A 476 -110.89 89.71 11.92
CA ALA A 476 -109.54 89.77 12.50
C ALA A 476 -109.10 88.44 13.14
N LYS A 477 -109.99 87.74 13.86
CA LYS A 477 -109.71 86.41 14.41
C LYS A 477 -109.47 85.36 13.32
N THR A 478 -110.26 85.38 12.26
CA THR A 478 -110.05 84.46 11.11
C THR A 478 -108.74 84.76 10.39
N GLU A 479 -108.37 86.03 10.23
CA GLU A 479 -107.07 86.41 9.66
C GLU A 479 -105.89 85.98 10.52
N VAL A 480 -105.97 86.16 11.84
CA VAL A 480 -104.92 85.72 12.77
C VAL A 480 -104.81 84.20 12.75
N ALA A 481 -105.93 83.47 12.77
CA ALA A 481 -105.95 82.01 12.67
C ALA A 481 -105.38 81.50 11.34
N ASN A 482 -105.61 82.22 10.24
CA ASN A 482 -105.03 81.88 8.94
C ASN A 482 -103.53 82.17 8.92
N ARG A 483 -103.07 83.28 9.51
CA ARG A 483 -101.64 83.61 9.65
C ARG A 483 -100.90 82.61 10.55
N THR A 484 -101.47 82.19 11.68
CA THR A 484 -100.85 81.16 12.54
C THR A 484 -100.76 79.82 11.82
N LYS A 485 -101.80 79.36 11.13
CA LYS A 485 -101.74 78.13 10.31
C LYS A 485 -100.69 78.19 9.20
N LEU A 486 -100.46 79.38 8.63
CA LEU A 486 -99.47 79.57 7.57
C LEU A 486 -98.04 79.60 8.15
N LEU A 487 -97.86 80.18 9.34
CA LEU A 487 -96.60 80.11 10.09
C LEU A 487 -96.28 78.69 10.58
N GLU A 488 -97.27 77.94 11.04
CA GLU A 488 -97.12 76.52 11.42
C GLU A 488 -96.70 75.68 10.21
N ARG A 489 -97.36 75.85 9.06
CA ARG A 489 -96.93 75.18 7.81
C ARG A 489 -95.52 75.55 7.38
N ASN A 490 -95.16 76.83 7.47
CA ASN A 490 -93.82 77.27 7.14
C ASN A 490 -92.78 76.70 8.12
N ALA A 491 -93.08 76.62 9.42
CA ALA A 491 -92.21 76.01 10.42
C ALA A 491 -92.03 74.51 10.17
N GLU A 492 -93.12 73.79 9.88
CA GLU A 492 -93.08 72.37 9.49
C GLU A 492 -92.24 72.14 8.22
N GLN A 493 -92.38 73.00 7.20
CA GLN A 493 -91.56 72.92 5.99
C GLN A 493 -90.08 73.16 6.29
N LEU A 494 -89.75 74.12 7.15
CA LEU A 494 -88.37 74.43 7.52
C LEU A 494 -87.73 73.28 8.31
N THR A 495 -88.47 72.65 9.22
CA THR A 495 -87.99 71.48 9.96
C THR A 495 -87.76 70.27 9.05
N LYS A 496 -88.65 70.03 8.08
CA LYS A 496 -88.45 68.97 7.06
C LYS A 496 -87.22 69.23 6.20
N GLN A 497 -87.00 70.48 5.76
CA GLN A 497 -85.79 70.85 5.02
C GLN A 497 -84.51 70.68 5.86
N GLN A 498 -84.54 71.02 7.16
CA GLN A 498 -83.41 70.78 8.05
C GLN A 498 -83.11 69.30 8.25
N GLN A 499 -84.14 68.46 8.43
CA GLN A 499 -83.97 67.01 8.55
C GLN A 499 -83.42 66.40 7.24
N GLN A 500 -83.90 66.88 6.08
CA GLN A 500 -83.40 66.44 4.79
C GLN A 500 -81.93 66.83 4.58
N ASN A 501 -81.56 68.07 4.90
CA ASN A 501 -80.16 68.52 4.84
C ASN A 501 -79.24 67.72 5.78
N GLN A 502 -79.72 67.36 6.98
CA GLN A 502 -78.97 66.51 7.90
C GLN A 502 -78.81 65.08 7.38
N ALA A 503 -79.85 64.51 6.74
CA ALA A 503 -79.76 63.20 6.12
C ALA A 503 -78.79 63.21 4.93
N ASP A 504 -78.80 64.26 4.11
CA ASP A 504 -77.90 64.40 2.98
C ASP A 504 -76.44 64.63 3.43
N GLN A 505 -76.22 65.34 4.53
CA GLN A 505 -74.90 65.47 5.16
C GLN A 505 -74.35 64.11 5.64
N LYS A 506 -75.16 63.30 6.32
CA LYS A 506 -74.74 61.96 6.76
C LYS A 506 -74.40 61.05 5.58
N LYS A 507 -75.20 61.07 4.52
CA LYS A 507 -74.90 60.33 3.28
C LYS A 507 -73.61 60.80 2.63
N LEU A 508 -73.32 62.11 2.67
CA LEU A 508 -72.08 62.66 2.13
C LEU A 508 -70.86 62.18 2.93
N GLU A 509 -70.97 62.14 4.25
CA GLU A 509 -69.93 61.59 5.14
C GLU A 509 -69.70 60.10 4.89
N GLU A 510 -70.77 59.30 4.79
CA GLU A 510 -70.69 57.88 4.44
C GLU A 510 -70.03 57.64 3.06
N LEU A 511 -70.40 58.43 2.05
CA LEU A 511 -69.77 58.36 0.72
C LEU A 511 -68.29 58.79 0.75
N SER A 512 -67.92 59.74 1.61
CA SER A 512 -66.53 60.15 1.76
C SER A 512 -65.68 59.04 2.41
N LEU A 513 -66.21 58.38 3.44
CA LEU A 513 -65.56 57.25 4.10
C LEU A 513 -65.42 56.06 3.12
N LEU A 514 -66.47 55.79 2.34
CA LEU A 514 -66.44 54.72 1.34
C LEU A 514 -65.38 54.99 0.27
N ARG A 515 -65.24 56.23 -0.20
CA ARG A 515 -64.16 56.61 -1.14
C ARG A 515 -62.78 56.41 -0.55
N GLU A 516 -62.57 56.78 0.71
CA GLU A 516 -61.28 56.56 1.38
C GLU A 516 -60.97 55.06 1.52
N THR A 517 -61.98 54.23 1.83
CA THR A 517 -61.79 52.78 1.87
C THR A 517 -61.52 52.16 0.50
N LEU A 518 -62.14 52.69 -0.57
CA LEU A 518 -61.87 52.24 -1.94
C LEU A 518 -60.45 52.63 -2.37
N GLN A 519 -59.99 53.84 -2.05
CA GLN A 519 -58.62 54.27 -2.34
C GLN A 519 -57.59 53.39 -1.66
N ARG A 520 -57.78 53.05 -0.38
CA ARG A 520 -56.90 52.10 0.33
C ARG A 520 -56.86 50.73 -0.35
N LYS A 521 -58.03 50.22 -0.76
CA LYS A 521 -58.09 48.93 -1.48
C LYS A 521 -57.44 49.00 -2.86
N GLU A 522 -57.52 50.13 -3.56
CA GLU A 522 -56.82 50.34 -4.82
C GLU A 522 -55.29 50.40 -4.63
N GLU A 523 -54.81 50.97 -3.53
CA GLU A 523 -53.40 50.94 -3.14
C GLU A 523 -52.93 49.52 -2.82
N ASP A 524 -53.68 48.79 -1.99
CA ASP A 524 -53.39 47.38 -1.66
C ASP A 524 -53.36 46.49 -2.92
N LEU A 525 -54.27 46.72 -3.88
CA LEU A 525 -54.31 45.98 -5.14
C LEU A 525 -53.07 46.28 -6.00
N LYS A 526 -52.60 47.53 -6.05
CA LYS A 526 -51.38 47.89 -6.77
C LYS A 526 -50.15 47.23 -6.15
N GLU A 527 -50.05 47.23 -4.82
CA GLU A 527 -48.96 46.55 -4.12
C GLU A 527 -48.97 45.04 -4.41
N LEU A 528 -50.16 44.43 -4.46
CA LEU A 528 -50.31 43.00 -4.77
C LEU A 528 -49.98 42.70 -6.24
N GLU A 529 -50.35 43.59 -7.18
CA GLU A 529 -49.98 43.49 -8.59
C GLU A 529 -48.46 43.59 -8.78
N GLU A 530 -47.80 44.52 -8.08
CA GLU A 530 -46.33 44.64 -8.08
C GLU A 530 -45.67 43.37 -7.55
N GLN A 531 -46.16 42.81 -6.43
CA GLN A 531 -45.65 41.55 -5.89
C GLN A 531 -45.86 40.37 -6.86
N LEU A 532 -47.02 40.27 -7.51
CA LEU A 532 -47.27 39.24 -8.52
C LEU A 532 -46.35 39.39 -9.74
N THR A 533 -46.04 40.61 -10.15
CA THR A 533 -45.09 40.85 -11.25
C THR A 533 -43.67 40.47 -10.88
N ALA A 534 -43.23 40.76 -9.65
CA ALA A 534 -41.93 40.35 -9.14
C ALA A 534 -41.80 38.81 -9.08
N VAL A 535 -42.81 38.12 -8.53
CA VAL A 535 -42.81 36.65 -8.47
C VAL A 535 -42.82 36.02 -9.87
N ARG A 536 -43.50 36.63 -10.85
CA ARG A 536 -43.45 36.18 -12.25
C ARG A 536 -42.05 36.35 -12.85
N GLN A 537 -41.40 37.48 -12.61
CA GLN A 537 -40.02 37.70 -13.05
C GLN A 537 -39.06 36.69 -12.43
N ASP A 538 -39.17 36.42 -11.12
CA ASP A 538 -38.34 35.42 -10.44
C ASP A 538 -38.56 34.00 -11.00
N LEU A 539 -39.81 33.64 -11.34
CA LEU A 539 -40.13 32.35 -11.98
C LEU A 539 -39.55 32.25 -13.40
N ASP A 540 -39.61 33.32 -14.18
CA ASP A 540 -39.03 33.38 -15.52
C ASP A 540 -37.50 33.30 -15.46
N ASP A 541 -36.87 34.00 -14.53
CA ASP A 541 -35.42 33.94 -14.30
C ASP A 541 -34.98 32.55 -13.84
N MET A 542 -35.74 31.91 -12.93
CA MET A 542 -35.48 30.53 -12.50
C MET A 542 -35.65 29.53 -13.66
N SER A 543 -36.64 29.73 -14.53
CA SER A 543 -36.86 28.93 -15.74
C SER A 543 -35.70 29.07 -16.74
N VAL A 544 -35.20 30.29 -16.95
CA VAL A 544 -34.02 30.55 -17.79
C VAL A 544 -32.77 29.91 -17.19
N GLN A 545 -32.54 30.05 -15.88
CA GLN A 545 -31.43 29.39 -15.20
C GLN A 545 -31.51 27.86 -15.31
N MET A 546 -32.69 27.27 -15.16
CA MET A 546 -32.89 25.84 -15.33
C MET A 546 -32.55 25.38 -16.75
N LYS A 547 -32.95 26.13 -17.80
CA LYS A 547 -32.58 25.83 -19.19
C LYS A 547 -31.08 25.95 -19.43
N ILE A 548 -30.44 27.00 -18.92
CA ILE A 548 -28.98 27.18 -19.02
C ILE A 548 -28.26 26.00 -18.37
N SER A 549 -28.69 25.56 -17.18
CA SER A 549 -28.09 24.40 -16.50
C SER A 549 -28.30 23.10 -17.28
N GLN A 550 -29.49 22.87 -17.85
CA GLN A 550 -29.76 21.71 -18.70
C GLN A 550 -28.89 21.70 -19.96
N ASP A 551 -28.71 22.84 -20.62
CA ASP A 551 -27.89 22.93 -21.83
C ASP A 551 -26.40 22.79 -21.50
N GLN A 552 -25.94 23.32 -20.37
CA GLN A 552 -24.59 23.05 -19.86
C GLN A 552 -24.37 21.55 -19.60
N HIS A 553 -25.32 20.85 -18.99
CA HIS A 553 -25.22 19.40 -18.79
C HIS A 553 -25.24 18.62 -20.10
N LYS A 554 -26.04 19.03 -21.10
CA LYS A 554 -26.00 18.41 -22.44
C LYS A 554 -24.64 18.59 -23.12
N ILE A 555 -24.05 19.79 -23.04
CA ILE A 555 -22.72 20.06 -23.60
C ILE A 555 -21.66 19.22 -22.88
N GLN A 556 -21.74 19.08 -21.55
CA GLN A 556 -20.85 18.22 -20.77
C GLN A 556 -20.98 16.74 -21.16
N LEU A 557 -22.21 16.24 -21.32
CA LEU A 557 -22.46 14.86 -21.77
C LEU A 557 -21.94 14.61 -23.20
N ALA A 558 -22.13 15.57 -24.11
CA ALA A 558 -21.58 15.47 -25.47
C ALA A 558 -20.04 15.48 -25.48
N ASN A 559 -19.42 16.31 -24.65
CA ASN A 559 -17.96 16.34 -24.50
C ASN A 559 -17.42 15.03 -23.91
N LEU A 560 -18.08 14.48 -22.89
CA LEU A 560 -17.71 13.17 -22.31
C LEU A 560 -17.90 12.03 -23.32
N GLN A 561 -18.96 12.04 -24.12
CA GLN A 561 -19.15 11.07 -25.20
C GLN A 561 -18.07 11.17 -26.26
N ASN A 562 -17.69 12.38 -26.68
CA ASN A 562 -16.62 12.59 -27.65
C ASN A 562 -15.26 12.15 -27.10
N GLN A 563 -14.97 12.40 -25.82
CA GLN A 563 -13.75 11.92 -25.16
C GLN A 563 -13.74 10.39 -25.08
N LEU A 564 -14.84 9.76 -24.68
CA LEU A 564 -14.95 8.30 -24.63
C LEU A 564 -14.74 7.67 -26.02
N GLN A 565 -15.27 8.28 -27.08
CA GLN A 565 -15.04 7.81 -28.46
C GLN A 565 -13.58 7.96 -28.87
N ALA A 566 -12.95 9.10 -28.58
CA ALA A 566 -11.52 9.31 -28.86
C ALA A 566 -10.62 8.32 -28.09
N ASP A 567 -10.95 8.03 -26.84
CA ASP A 567 -10.21 7.07 -26.02
C ASP A 567 -10.41 5.62 -26.53
N GLN A 568 -11.62 5.28 -27.00
CA GLN A 568 -11.88 3.99 -27.65
C GLN A 568 -11.13 3.83 -28.98
N GLU A 569 -10.96 4.90 -29.76
CA GLU A 569 -10.16 4.90 -30.99
C GLU A 569 -8.67 4.74 -30.67
N LYS A 570 -8.14 5.49 -29.70
CA LYS A 570 -6.76 5.34 -29.22
C LYS A 570 -6.47 3.94 -28.68
N LEU A 571 -7.40 3.35 -27.94
CA LEU A 571 -7.27 1.99 -27.43
C LEU A 571 -7.21 0.96 -28.57
N ARG A 572 -8.01 1.14 -29.63
CA ARG A 572 -7.94 0.30 -30.83
C ARG A 572 -6.62 0.44 -31.57
N GLU A 573 -6.09 1.66 -31.68
CA GLU A 573 -4.78 1.88 -32.29
C GLU A 573 -3.65 1.25 -31.47
N LEU A 574 -3.68 1.36 -30.14
CA LEU A 574 -2.74 0.71 -29.23
C LEU A 574 -2.81 -0.82 -29.31
N LEU A 575 -4.01 -1.40 -29.40
CA LEU A 575 -4.16 -2.84 -29.58
C LEU A 575 -3.57 -3.30 -30.91
N GLN A 576 -3.81 -2.56 -32.00
CA GLN A 576 -3.23 -2.90 -33.30
C GLN A 576 -1.71 -2.75 -33.36
N THR A 577 -1.13 -1.80 -32.62
CA THR A 577 0.34 -1.67 -32.54
C THR A 577 0.93 -2.75 -31.67
N GLN A 578 0.27 -3.12 -30.57
CA GLN A 578 0.65 -4.25 -29.72
C GLN A 578 0.64 -5.57 -30.52
N ASP A 579 -0.45 -5.88 -31.23
CA ASP A 579 -0.55 -7.09 -32.06
C ASP A 579 0.56 -7.18 -33.12
N LYS A 580 0.91 -6.05 -33.75
CA LYS A 580 2.00 -6.00 -34.75
C LYS A 580 3.37 -6.21 -34.10
N LEU A 581 3.57 -5.71 -32.89
CA LEU A 581 4.83 -5.85 -32.16
C LEU A 581 4.99 -7.28 -31.65
N GLU A 582 3.91 -7.89 -31.16
CA GLU A 582 3.86 -9.30 -30.76
C GLU A 582 4.13 -10.22 -31.95
N GLN A 583 3.51 -9.98 -33.12
CA GLN A 583 3.80 -10.72 -34.34
C GLN A 583 5.26 -10.59 -34.79
N GLN A 584 5.88 -9.41 -34.65
CA GLN A 584 7.29 -9.23 -34.96
C GLN A 584 8.20 -9.97 -33.95
N LYS A 585 7.85 -9.98 -32.67
CA LYS A 585 8.59 -10.73 -31.64
C LYS A 585 8.51 -12.23 -31.88
N GLU A 586 7.32 -12.76 -32.16
CA GLU A 586 7.13 -14.19 -32.45
C GLU A 586 7.94 -14.64 -33.68
N LEU A 587 7.93 -13.85 -34.76
CA LEU A 587 8.75 -14.15 -35.95
C LEU A 587 10.25 -14.16 -35.62
N MET A 588 10.72 -13.21 -34.82
CA MET A 588 12.14 -13.12 -34.45
C MET A 588 12.56 -14.25 -33.50
N GLU A 589 11.72 -14.61 -32.53
CA GLU A 589 11.94 -15.73 -31.62
C GLU A 589 11.96 -17.08 -32.36
N VAL A 590 11.07 -17.26 -33.34
CA VAL A 590 11.03 -18.50 -34.14
C VAL A 590 12.29 -18.64 -34.99
N ASP A 591 12.73 -17.58 -35.68
CA ASP A 591 13.95 -17.62 -36.50
C ASP A 591 15.22 -17.84 -35.65
N GLN A 592 15.27 -17.25 -34.45
CA GLN A 592 16.41 -17.41 -33.53
C GLN A 592 16.42 -18.79 -32.85
N ASN A 593 15.26 -19.33 -32.46
CA ASN A 593 15.14 -20.69 -31.91
C ASN A 593 15.51 -21.76 -32.95
N GLN A 594 15.21 -21.53 -34.22
CA GLN A 594 15.66 -22.38 -35.33
C GLN A 594 17.19 -22.37 -35.47
N GLN A 595 17.85 -21.22 -35.31
CA GLN A 595 19.31 -21.15 -35.36
C GLN A 595 19.97 -21.89 -34.18
N ILE A 596 19.45 -21.74 -32.96
CA ILE A 596 19.96 -22.44 -31.77
C ILE A 596 19.78 -23.95 -31.91
N THR A 597 18.63 -24.40 -32.42
CA THR A 597 18.38 -25.84 -32.63
C THR A 597 19.28 -26.44 -33.71
N MET A 598 19.61 -25.70 -34.78
CA MET A 598 20.59 -26.15 -35.78
C MET A 598 21.99 -26.29 -35.18
N ILE A 599 22.47 -25.30 -34.42
CA ILE A 599 23.81 -25.36 -33.80
C ILE A 599 23.88 -26.48 -32.75
N ARG A 600 22.82 -26.68 -31.95
CA ARG A 600 22.75 -27.81 -31.00
C ARG A 600 22.79 -29.16 -31.69
N LYS A 601 22.15 -29.29 -32.86
CA LYS A 601 22.17 -30.53 -33.65
C LYS A 601 23.57 -30.81 -34.21
N GLU A 602 24.24 -29.80 -34.74
CA GLU A 602 25.63 -29.93 -35.20
C GLU A 602 26.58 -30.29 -34.05
N LEU A 603 26.34 -29.78 -32.83
CA LEU A 603 27.14 -30.11 -31.64
C LEU A 603 26.89 -31.55 -31.15
N ALA A 604 25.66 -32.06 -31.30
CA ALA A 604 25.33 -33.46 -31.05
C ALA A 604 26.01 -34.40 -32.08
N GLU A 605 26.13 -33.97 -33.32
CA GLU A 605 26.80 -34.75 -34.38
C GLU A 605 28.32 -34.80 -34.17
N THR A 606 28.96 -33.70 -33.77
CA THR A 606 30.41 -33.68 -33.48
C THR A 606 30.77 -34.40 -32.19
N THR A 607 29.93 -34.33 -31.15
CA THR A 607 30.11 -35.11 -29.91
C THR A 607 30.03 -36.62 -30.17
N ASN A 608 29.08 -37.06 -31.00
CA ASN A 608 28.99 -38.47 -31.40
C ASN A 608 30.23 -38.92 -32.17
N GLN A 609 30.72 -38.11 -33.12
CA GLN A 609 31.96 -38.41 -33.86
C GLN A 609 33.19 -38.50 -32.94
N LEU A 610 33.25 -37.66 -31.89
CA LEU A 610 34.31 -37.73 -30.89
C LEU A 610 34.27 -39.05 -30.11
N SER A 611 33.06 -39.49 -29.71
CA SER A 611 32.88 -40.75 -28.97
C SER A 611 33.28 -41.97 -29.81
N GLU A 612 32.91 -42.00 -31.10
CA GLU A 612 33.30 -43.07 -32.03
C GLU A 612 34.83 -43.10 -32.24
N CYS A 613 35.48 -41.94 -32.34
CA CYS A 613 36.94 -41.85 -32.42
C CYS A 613 37.62 -42.35 -31.14
N GLN A 614 37.06 -42.04 -29.96
CA GLN A 614 37.57 -42.52 -28.67
C GLN A 614 37.47 -44.05 -28.55
N GLU A 615 36.32 -44.64 -28.91
CA GLU A 615 36.14 -46.09 -28.89
C GLU A 615 37.07 -46.81 -29.87
N ARG A 616 37.32 -46.24 -31.05
CA ARG A 616 38.30 -46.79 -31.99
C ARG A 616 39.72 -46.78 -31.43
N LEU A 617 40.07 -45.75 -30.65
CA LEU A 617 41.38 -45.60 -30.04
C LEU A 617 41.60 -46.65 -28.95
N THR A 618 40.62 -46.85 -28.05
CA THR A 618 40.71 -47.86 -26.98
C THR A 618 40.81 -49.28 -27.52
N VAL A 619 40.07 -49.61 -28.58
CA VAL A 619 40.16 -50.92 -29.25
C VAL A 619 41.54 -51.14 -29.86
N LYS A 620 42.16 -50.10 -30.44
CA LYS A 620 43.49 -50.19 -31.05
C LYS A 620 44.61 -50.23 -30.00
N GLU A 621 44.48 -49.54 -28.88
CA GLU A 621 45.39 -49.65 -27.73
C GLU A 621 45.39 -51.07 -27.14
N ALA A 622 44.21 -51.69 -27.02
CA ALA A 622 44.09 -53.08 -26.57
C ALA A 622 44.78 -54.06 -27.55
N GLN A 623 44.61 -53.86 -28.86
CA GLN A 623 45.31 -54.65 -29.89
C GLN A 623 46.83 -54.47 -29.83
N LEU A 624 47.30 -53.25 -29.52
CA LEU A 624 48.72 -52.98 -29.34
C LEU A 624 49.30 -53.74 -28.15
N ALA A 625 48.59 -53.74 -27.02
CA ALA A 625 48.99 -54.46 -25.81
C ALA A 625 49.04 -55.98 -26.04
N GLU A 626 48.08 -56.53 -26.79
CA GLU A 626 48.04 -57.96 -27.14
C GLU A 626 49.22 -58.36 -28.02
N ILE A 627 49.55 -57.59 -29.06
CA ILE A 627 50.71 -57.87 -29.92
C ILE A 627 52.03 -57.68 -29.16
N GLN A 628 52.13 -56.68 -28.27
CA GLN A 628 53.30 -56.50 -27.40
C GLN A 628 53.53 -57.71 -26.49
N GLN A 629 52.47 -58.27 -25.91
CA GLN A 629 52.54 -59.49 -25.09
C GLN A 629 52.98 -60.70 -25.92
N GLN A 630 52.39 -60.89 -27.11
CA GLN A 630 52.82 -61.96 -28.03
C GLN A 630 54.29 -61.83 -28.43
N LEU A 631 54.78 -60.60 -28.59
CA LEU A 631 56.19 -60.33 -28.90
C LEU A 631 57.10 -60.70 -27.72
N GLN A 632 56.69 -60.44 -26.48
CA GLN A 632 57.43 -60.87 -25.29
C GLN A 632 57.49 -62.39 -25.19
N GLU A 633 56.35 -63.07 -25.33
CA GLU A 633 56.26 -64.54 -25.26
C GLU A 633 57.14 -65.21 -26.33
N VAL A 634 57.07 -64.76 -27.59
CA VAL A 634 57.90 -65.31 -28.67
C VAL A 634 59.39 -65.00 -28.46
N ASN A 635 59.73 -63.86 -27.85
CA ASN A 635 61.11 -63.49 -27.57
C ASN A 635 61.70 -64.30 -26.40
N GLU A 636 60.91 -64.64 -25.38
CA GLU A 636 61.27 -65.57 -24.31
C GLU A 636 61.45 -67.01 -24.84
N GLU A 637 60.58 -67.45 -25.75
CA GLU A 637 60.77 -68.72 -26.46
C GLU A 637 62.04 -68.71 -27.32
N ARG A 638 62.38 -67.59 -27.95
CA ARG A 638 63.63 -67.44 -28.70
C ARG A 638 64.84 -67.52 -27.78
N THR A 639 64.85 -66.82 -26.65
CA THR A 639 65.99 -66.83 -25.71
C THR A 639 66.20 -68.22 -25.11
N THR A 640 65.13 -68.92 -24.73
CA THR A 640 65.22 -70.30 -24.23
C THR A 640 65.74 -71.27 -25.30
N LEU A 641 65.32 -71.14 -26.56
CA LEU A 641 65.87 -71.93 -27.68
C LEU A 641 67.35 -71.58 -27.95
N GLN A 642 67.74 -70.32 -27.78
CA GLN A 642 69.11 -69.85 -27.95
C GLN A 642 70.04 -70.36 -26.84
N GLU A 643 69.58 -70.37 -25.59
CA GLU A 643 70.29 -70.98 -24.45
C GLU A 643 70.41 -72.50 -24.58
N GLN A 644 69.37 -73.17 -25.08
CA GLN A 644 69.40 -74.61 -25.38
C GLN A 644 70.39 -74.94 -26.49
N LEU A 645 70.53 -74.07 -27.51
CA LEU A 645 71.54 -74.20 -28.55
C LEU A 645 72.95 -74.02 -28.00
N LEU A 646 73.21 -72.95 -27.25
CA LEU A 646 74.52 -72.68 -26.64
C LEU A 646 74.96 -73.79 -25.67
N SER A 647 74.04 -74.31 -24.86
CA SER A 647 74.31 -75.41 -23.93
C SER A 647 74.69 -76.69 -24.68
N ARG A 648 74.00 -77.00 -25.79
CA ARG A 648 74.29 -78.18 -26.62
C ARG A 648 75.55 -78.04 -27.45
N GLU A 649 75.87 -76.84 -27.93
CA GLU A 649 77.12 -76.58 -28.65
C GLU A 649 78.33 -76.80 -27.72
N GLN A 650 78.25 -76.38 -26.45
CA GLN A 650 79.29 -76.58 -25.44
C GLN A 650 79.47 -78.04 -25.02
N GLU A 651 78.42 -78.86 -25.10
CA GLU A 651 78.46 -80.30 -24.78
C GLU A 651 79.04 -81.18 -25.92
N SER A 652 79.38 -80.62 -27.08
CA SER A 652 79.64 -81.43 -28.28
C SER A 652 81.11 -81.81 -28.53
N GLY A 653 81.38 -83.11 -28.39
CA GLY A 653 82.48 -83.84 -29.03
C GLY A 653 81.92 -84.92 -29.97
N LEU A 654 81.96 -84.65 -31.28
CA LEU A 654 81.95 -85.61 -32.41
C LEU A 654 80.88 -86.74 -32.49
N ASP A 655 79.57 -86.43 -32.52
CA ASP A 655 78.51 -87.40 -32.93
C ASP A 655 77.56 -86.86 -34.04
N SER A 656 77.31 -87.67 -35.09
CA SER A 656 76.51 -87.31 -36.28
C SER A 656 75.01 -87.10 -36.01
N GLU A 657 74.45 -87.71 -34.96
CA GLU A 657 73.03 -87.53 -34.59
C GLU A 657 72.78 -86.18 -33.92
N GLN A 658 73.77 -85.64 -33.20
CA GLN A 658 73.69 -84.34 -32.54
C GLN A 658 73.67 -83.18 -33.54
N ALA A 659 74.42 -83.30 -34.65
CA ALA A 659 74.42 -82.33 -35.75
C ALA A 659 73.03 -82.15 -36.40
N SER A 660 72.27 -83.24 -36.58
CA SER A 660 70.91 -83.19 -37.14
C SER A 660 69.90 -82.48 -36.21
N ARG A 661 70.05 -82.64 -34.89
CA ARG A 661 69.21 -81.98 -33.90
C ARG A 661 69.57 -80.50 -33.71
N LEU A 662 70.85 -80.14 -33.81
CA LEU A 662 71.30 -78.74 -33.84
C LEU A 662 70.69 -78.01 -35.04
N GLN A 663 70.68 -78.63 -36.23
CA GLN A 663 70.04 -78.07 -37.42
C GLN A 663 68.53 -77.83 -37.24
N VAL A 664 67.83 -78.71 -36.54
CA VAL A 664 66.39 -78.54 -36.25
C VAL A 664 66.16 -77.37 -35.29
N LEU A 665 66.99 -77.23 -34.26
CA LEU A 665 66.92 -76.10 -33.32
C LEU A 665 67.26 -74.77 -33.99
N GLU A 666 68.27 -74.75 -34.87
CA GLU A 666 68.64 -73.58 -35.69
C GLU A 666 67.47 -73.15 -36.59
N HIS A 667 66.81 -74.12 -37.24
CA HIS A 667 65.66 -73.84 -38.09
C HIS A 667 64.44 -73.36 -37.29
N GLN A 668 64.26 -73.84 -36.06
CA GLN A 668 63.21 -73.35 -35.15
C GLN A 668 63.50 -71.94 -34.65
N LEU A 669 64.77 -71.61 -34.36
CA LEU A 669 65.19 -70.25 -34.02
C LEU A 669 64.94 -69.27 -35.16
N LEU A 670 65.35 -69.63 -36.38
CA LEU A 670 65.11 -68.79 -37.56
C LEU A 670 63.61 -68.57 -37.83
N ALA A 671 62.77 -69.59 -37.59
CA ALA A 671 61.32 -69.45 -37.70
C ALA A 671 60.75 -68.49 -36.66
N LYS A 672 61.21 -68.57 -35.40
CA LYS A 672 60.82 -67.65 -34.32
C LYS A 672 61.32 -66.22 -34.55
N GLU A 673 62.51 -66.07 -35.13
CA GLU A 673 63.09 -64.78 -35.49
C GLU A 673 62.34 -64.09 -36.64
N GLN A 674 61.87 -64.86 -37.63
CA GLN A 674 60.94 -64.35 -38.66
C GLN A 674 59.59 -63.94 -38.07
N GLN A 675 59.08 -64.70 -37.09
CA GLN A 675 57.83 -64.39 -36.41
C GLN A 675 57.92 -63.10 -35.57
N ILE A 676 59.06 -62.87 -34.90
CA ILE A 676 59.35 -61.61 -34.21
C ILE A 676 59.38 -60.43 -35.19
N GLN A 677 60.00 -60.59 -36.36
CA GLN A 677 60.05 -59.52 -37.38
C GLN A 677 58.66 -59.19 -37.94
N LEU A 678 57.79 -60.19 -38.14
CA LEU A 678 56.41 -59.97 -38.56
C LEU A 678 55.61 -59.24 -37.48
N ASN A 679 55.69 -59.69 -36.23
CA ASN A 679 55.01 -59.03 -35.11
C ASN A 679 55.53 -57.60 -34.90
N GLN A 680 56.82 -57.33 -35.08
CA GLN A 680 57.39 -55.98 -35.03
C GLN A 680 56.86 -55.08 -36.14
N ALA A 681 56.75 -55.58 -37.37
CA ALA A 681 56.17 -54.81 -38.48
C ALA A 681 54.67 -54.51 -38.28
N GLU A 682 53.91 -55.45 -37.73
CA GLU A 682 52.49 -55.23 -37.37
C GLU A 682 52.34 -54.20 -36.24
N LEU A 683 53.27 -54.18 -35.28
CA LEU A 683 53.33 -53.24 -34.17
C LEU A 683 53.61 -51.80 -34.68
N ASP A 684 54.54 -51.64 -35.61
CA ASP A 684 54.86 -50.35 -36.24
C ASP A 684 53.65 -49.79 -37.01
N ILE A 685 52.95 -50.63 -37.77
CA ILE A 685 51.72 -50.23 -38.50
C ILE A 685 50.62 -49.81 -37.52
N LEU A 686 50.42 -50.56 -36.44
CA LEU A 686 49.42 -50.22 -35.42
C LEU A 686 49.76 -48.92 -34.69
N GLN A 687 51.04 -48.66 -34.38
CA GLN A 687 51.50 -47.40 -33.80
C GLN A 687 51.25 -46.21 -34.73
N GLU A 688 51.51 -46.33 -36.04
CA GLU A 688 51.16 -45.27 -37.01
C GLU A 688 49.65 -45.01 -37.08
N THR A 689 48.83 -46.07 -37.05
CA THR A 689 47.37 -45.89 -37.06
C THR A 689 46.82 -45.27 -35.78
N LEU A 690 47.41 -45.56 -34.61
CA LEU A 690 47.04 -44.94 -33.34
C LEU A 690 47.38 -43.46 -33.33
N ARG A 691 48.59 -43.11 -33.79
CA ARG A 691 49.01 -41.72 -33.93
C ARG A 691 48.06 -40.92 -34.85
N GLY A 692 47.64 -41.51 -35.97
CA GLY A 692 46.64 -40.89 -36.86
C GLY A 692 45.27 -40.69 -36.20
N ASN A 693 44.82 -41.63 -35.36
CA ASN A 693 43.55 -41.51 -34.64
C ASN A 693 43.64 -40.48 -33.48
N GLU A 694 44.78 -40.37 -32.80
CA GLU A 694 45.05 -39.36 -31.78
C GLU A 694 45.01 -37.93 -32.38
N GLU A 695 45.64 -37.74 -33.54
CA GLU A 695 45.60 -36.46 -34.27
C GLU A 695 44.16 -36.08 -34.70
N GLN A 696 43.36 -37.05 -35.15
CA GLN A 696 41.94 -36.83 -35.46
C GLN A 696 41.10 -36.49 -34.22
N LEU A 697 41.38 -37.12 -33.09
CA LEU A 697 40.68 -36.86 -31.83
C LEU A 697 40.99 -35.46 -31.29
N LEU A 698 42.22 -34.99 -31.44
CA LEU A 698 42.61 -33.61 -31.10
C LEU A 698 41.89 -32.59 -32.01
N ALA A 699 41.85 -32.82 -33.33
CA ALA A 699 41.14 -31.95 -34.26
C ALA A 699 39.64 -31.87 -33.95
N ASN A 700 39.00 -33.00 -33.61
CA ASN A 700 37.59 -33.02 -33.22
C ASN A 700 37.33 -32.31 -31.88
N LYS A 701 38.25 -32.41 -30.90
CA LYS A 701 38.15 -31.66 -29.64
C LYS A 701 38.24 -30.14 -29.85
N GLU A 702 39.14 -29.68 -30.71
CA GLU A 702 39.29 -28.26 -31.03
C GLU A 702 38.05 -27.70 -31.74
N GLN A 703 37.46 -28.47 -32.67
CA GLN A 703 36.20 -28.09 -33.32
C GLN A 703 35.03 -28.01 -32.33
N LEU A 704 34.99 -28.90 -31.35
CA LEU A 704 33.94 -28.93 -30.33
C LEU A 704 34.04 -27.72 -29.40
N GLN A 705 35.25 -27.37 -28.95
CA GLN A 705 35.48 -26.13 -28.17
C GLN A 705 35.15 -24.86 -28.97
N ALA A 706 35.46 -24.82 -30.27
CA ALA A 706 35.10 -23.69 -31.13
C ALA A 706 33.58 -23.56 -31.29
N LYS A 707 32.84 -24.67 -31.39
CA LYS A 707 31.37 -24.67 -31.46
C LYS A 707 30.71 -24.33 -30.12
N GLU A 708 31.25 -24.81 -29.00
CA GLU A 708 30.76 -24.49 -27.65
C GLU A 708 30.93 -23.00 -27.30
N SER A 709 32.07 -22.41 -27.67
CA SER A 709 32.29 -20.96 -27.47
C SER A 709 31.38 -20.10 -28.34
N GLN A 710 31.03 -20.56 -29.54
CA GLN A 710 30.02 -19.89 -30.38
C GLN A 710 28.61 -19.97 -29.78
N LEU A 711 28.23 -21.11 -29.19
CA LEU A 711 26.95 -21.23 -28.46
C LEU A 711 26.90 -20.32 -27.23
N GLN A 712 27.95 -20.28 -26.42
CA GLN A 712 28.01 -19.38 -25.26
C GLN A 712 27.95 -17.91 -25.66
N ALA A 713 28.61 -17.53 -26.75
CA ALA A 713 28.55 -16.17 -27.26
C ALA A 713 27.11 -15.81 -27.70
N LEU A 714 26.44 -16.68 -28.47
CA LEU A 714 25.06 -16.50 -28.88
C LEU A 714 24.07 -16.47 -27.71
N GLU A 715 24.22 -17.37 -26.72
CA GLU A 715 23.38 -17.41 -25.53
C GLU A 715 23.57 -16.15 -24.65
N SER A 716 24.81 -15.66 -24.51
CA SER A 716 25.08 -14.41 -23.79
C SER A 716 24.54 -13.17 -24.49
N GLN A 717 24.57 -13.18 -25.82
CA GLN A 717 24.02 -12.10 -26.64
C GLN A 717 22.48 -12.09 -26.56
N LEU A 718 21.85 -13.25 -26.42
CA LEU A 718 20.41 -13.41 -26.23
C LEU A 718 19.93 -12.86 -24.88
N GLN A 719 20.64 -13.18 -23.79
CA GLN A 719 20.36 -12.63 -22.46
C GLN A 719 20.60 -11.11 -22.42
N GLY A 720 21.63 -10.62 -23.13
CA GLY A 720 21.91 -9.19 -23.25
C GLY A 720 20.86 -8.42 -24.06
N GLN A 721 20.33 -9.01 -25.13
CA GLN A 721 19.27 -8.40 -25.94
C GLN A 721 17.92 -8.38 -25.22
N GLN A 722 17.55 -9.47 -24.53
CA GLN A 722 16.32 -9.50 -23.72
C GLN A 722 16.30 -8.41 -22.64
N ALA A 723 17.43 -8.23 -21.93
CA ALA A 723 17.54 -7.17 -20.92
C ALA A 723 17.57 -5.75 -21.53
N ALA A 724 18.12 -5.59 -22.74
CA ALA A 724 18.14 -4.30 -23.44
C ALA A 724 16.74 -3.92 -23.99
N ASP A 725 15.99 -4.90 -24.50
CA ASP A 725 14.63 -4.70 -25.00
C ASP A 725 13.66 -4.35 -23.87
N GLU A 726 13.76 -5.01 -22.71
CA GLU A 726 12.98 -4.66 -21.51
C GLU A 726 13.29 -3.23 -21.03
N SER A 727 14.57 -2.82 -21.06
CA SER A 727 15.00 -1.47 -20.71
C SER A 727 14.51 -0.42 -21.71
N GLN A 728 14.53 -0.74 -23.02
CA GLN A 728 13.99 0.15 -24.06
C GLN A 728 12.46 0.27 -23.99
N GLN A 729 11.75 -0.80 -23.65
CA GLN A 729 10.30 -0.77 -23.43
C GLN A 729 9.95 0.12 -22.23
N LEU A 730 10.68 -0.02 -21.12
CA LEU A 730 10.50 0.87 -19.96
C LEU A 730 10.81 2.33 -20.32
N GLN A 731 11.87 2.59 -21.08
CA GLN A 731 12.20 3.95 -21.52
C GLN A 731 11.12 4.55 -22.44
N GLN A 732 10.57 3.77 -23.38
CA GLN A 732 9.48 4.22 -24.26
C GLN A 732 8.18 4.48 -23.48
N THR A 733 7.85 3.68 -22.47
CA THR A 733 6.69 3.94 -21.60
C THR A 733 6.87 5.22 -20.77
N ILE A 734 8.08 5.50 -20.30
CA ILE A 734 8.41 6.73 -19.58
C ILE A 734 8.31 7.95 -20.51
N ASP A 735 8.79 7.85 -21.75
CA ASP A 735 8.72 8.93 -22.73
C ASP A 735 7.28 9.18 -23.20
N ALA A 736 6.45 8.13 -23.35
CA ALA A 736 5.02 8.25 -23.66
C ALA A 736 4.24 8.93 -22.52
N LEU A 737 4.46 8.51 -21.27
CA LEU A 737 3.91 9.18 -20.09
C LEU A 737 4.38 10.64 -19.97
N GLY A 738 5.61 10.92 -20.41
CA GLY A 738 6.16 12.28 -20.52
C GLY A 738 5.44 13.13 -21.56
N GLN A 739 5.07 12.56 -22.71
CA GLN A 739 4.31 13.24 -23.76
C GLN A 739 2.88 13.53 -23.33
N GLU A 740 2.17 12.56 -22.73
CA GLU A 740 0.81 12.74 -22.20
C GLU A 740 0.77 13.85 -21.13
N LYS A 741 1.77 13.89 -20.24
CA LYS A 741 1.91 14.96 -19.24
C LYS A 741 2.08 16.34 -19.90
N ASN A 742 2.87 16.42 -20.97
CA ASN A 742 3.10 17.69 -21.68
C ASN A 742 1.87 18.14 -22.47
N GLU A 743 1.13 17.22 -23.10
CA GLU A 743 -0.15 17.52 -23.75
C GLU A 743 -1.20 18.01 -22.74
N LEU A 744 -1.26 17.40 -21.56
CA LEU A 744 -2.16 17.84 -20.49
C LEU A 744 -1.83 19.26 -20.00
N ILE A 745 -0.55 19.58 -19.88
CA ILE A 745 -0.08 20.95 -19.56
C ILE A 745 -0.50 21.94 -20.64
N GLN A 746 -0.44 21.55 -21.92
CA GLN A 746 -0.82 22.40 -23.05
C GLN A 746 -2.32 22.67 -23.11
N VAL A 747 -3.16 21.65 -22.86
CA VAL A 747 -4.63 21.80 -22.76
C VAL A 747 -5.01 22.69 -21.59
N LEU A 748 -4.32 22.56 -20.45
CA LEU A 748 -4.56 23.39 -19.27
C LEU A 748 -4.18 24.86 -19.53
N GLN A 749 -3.10 25.12 -20.27
CA GLN A 749 -2.73 26.45 -20.74
C GLN A 749 -3.74 27.03 -21.75
N GLN A 750 -4.26 26.22 -22.67
CA GLN A 750 -5.28 26.64 -23.63
C GLN A 750 -6.59 27.03 -22.93
N LYS A 751 -7.03 26.23 -21.94
CA LYS A 751 -8.22 26.55 -21.13
C LYS A 751 -8.06 27.84 -20.33
N HIS A 752 -6.86 28.12 -19.83
CA HIS A 752 -6.57 29.40 -19.15
C HIS A 752 -6.67 30.61 -20.11
N GLN A 753 -6.20 30.45 -21.35
CA GLN A 753 -6.30 31.49 -22.38
C GLN A 753 -7.74 31.73 -22.83
N GLU A 754 -8.56 30.68 -23.01
CA GLU A 754 -9.98 30.79 -23.32
C GLU A 754 -10.75 31.50 -22.20
N ASN A 755 -10.47 31.16 -20.94
CA ASN A 755 -11.09 31.82 -19.78
C ASN A 755 -10.80 33.33 -19.76
N THR A 756 -9.58 33.73 -20.14
CA THR A 756 -9.18 35.14 -20.25
C THR A 756 -9.92 35.88 -21.37
N GLN A 757 -10.33 35.21 -22.44
CA GLN A 757 -11.07 35.81 -23.55
C GLN A 757 -12.55 36.06 -23.20
N TYR A 758 -13.17 35.21 -22.38
CA TYR A 758 -14.55 35.43 -21.92
C TYR A 758 -14.69 36.70 -21.07
N TYR A 759 -13.69 37.04 -20.26
CA TYR A 759 -13.67 38.29 -19.49
C TYR A 759 -13.56 39.54 -20.38
N ALA A 760 -12.93 39.44 -21.56
CA ALA A 760 -12.82 40.56 -22.50
C ALA A 760 -14.12 40.81 -23.29
N GLU A 761 -14.88 39.76 -23.63
CA GLU A 761 -16.13 39.89 -24.39
C GLU A 761 -17.29 40.45 -23.53
N ILE A 762 -17.31 40.13 -22.24
CA ILE A 762 -18.31 40.65 -21.29
C ILE A 762 -18.20 42.19 -21.12
N GLN A 763 -16.98 42.75 -21.21
CA GLN A 763 -16.79 44.21 -21.17
C GLN A 763 -17.29 44.93 -22.45
N ARG A 764 -17.59 44.20 -23.52
CA ARG A 764 -17.97 44.78 -24.82
C ARG A 764 -19.49 45.01 -24.96
N LEU A 765 -20.32 44.31 -24.19
CA LEU A 765 -21.80 44.32 -24.34
C LEU A 765 -22.52 45.42 -23.53
N GLN A 766 -21.81 46.18 -22.70
CA GLN A 766 -22.37 47.19 -21.80
C GLN A 766 -22.98 48.47 -22.44
N PRO A 767 -22.66 48.90 -23.67
CA PRO A 767 -23.21 50.15 -24.24
C PRO A 767 -24.51 50.01 -25.06
N LEU A 768 -24.99 48.80 -25.41
CA LEU A 768 -26.23 48.65 -26.21
C LEU A 768 -27.52 48.88 -25.40
N GLU A 769 -27.47 48.78 -24.08
CA GLU A 769 -28.63 48.86 -23.20
C GLU A 769 -29.17 50.30 -23.01
N GLN A 770 -28.37 51.32 -23.33
CA GLN A 770 -28.73 52.73 -23.14
C GLN A 770 -29.62 53.29 -24.27
N GLN A 771 -29.64 52.68 -25.46
CA GLN A 771 -30.32 53.21 -26.65
C GLN A 771 -31.84 52.94 -26.66
N VAL A 772 -32.32 51.97 -25.86
CA VAL A 772 -33.75 51.59 -25.78
C VAL A 772 -34.57 52.58 -24.92
N LYS A 773 -33.93 53.33 -24.01
CA LYS A 773 -34.61 54.24 -23.08
C LYS A 773 -35.05 55.58 -23.69
N GLU A 774 -34.56 55.96 -24.87
CA GLU A 774 -34.88 57.24 -25.51
C GLU A 774 -36.18 57.21 -26.31
N MET A 775 -36.55 56.06 -26.88
CA MET A 775 -37.74 55.90 -27.74
C MET A 775 -39.10 56.01 -27.00
N VAL A 776 -39.10 55.85 -25.67
CA VAL A 776 -40.33 55.88 -24.86
C VAL A 776 -40.84 57.30 -24.62
N LYS A 777 -39.96 58.31 -24.64
CA LYS A 777 -40.30 59.71 -24.29
C LYS A 777 -40.99 60.50 -25.41
N GLU A 778 -41.06 59.98 -26.63
CA GLU A 778 -41.69 60.68 -27.75
C GLU A 778 -43.18 60.40 -27.89
N ARG A 779 -43.68 59.31 -27.30
CA ARG A 779 -45.07 58.85 -27.43
C ARG A 779 -46.08 59.67 -26.58
N GLU A 780 -45.65 60.27 -25.47
CA GLU A 780 -46.53 61.01 -24.56
C GLU A 780 -46.95 62.39 -25.12
N LYS A 781 -46.13 63.01 -25.99
CA LYS A 781 -46.39 64.38 -26.48
C LYS A 781 -47.53 64.51 -27.49
N LEU A 782 -47.97 63.41 -28.10
CA LEU A 782 -49.03 63.42 -29.12
C LEU A 782 -50.44 63.31 -28.53
N GLN A 783 -50.58 62.96 -27.26
CA GLN A 783 -51.87 62.71 -26.62
C GLN A 783 -52.57 63.99 -26.14
N ASP A 784 -51.82 65.05 -25.83
CA ASP A 784 -52.36 66.30 -25.27
C ASP A 784 -53.01 67.24 -26.32
N GLN A 785 -52.66 67.11 -27.59
CA GLN A 785 -53.20 67.99 -28.65
C GLN A 785 -54.65 67.67 -29.03
N VAL A 786 -55.17 66.49 -28.69
CA VAL A 786 -56.52 66.04 -29.05
C VAL A 786 -57.60 66.57 -28.08
N GLY A 787 -57.22 66.93 -26.84
CA GLY A 787 -58.16 67.42 -25.83
C GLY A 787 -58.69 68.84 -26.09
N PHE A 788 -57.84 69.73 -26.59
CA PHE A 788 -58.13 71.16 -26.72
C PHE A 788 -59.20 71.51 -27.77
N LEU A 789 -59.39 70.65 -28.78
CA LEU A 789 -60.35 70.91 -29.86
C LEU A 789 -61.80 70.55 -29.51
N LYS A 790 -62.04 69.76 -28.44
CA LYS A 790 -63.37 69.33 -28.03
C LYS A 790 -64.14 70.39 -27.24
N GLU A 791 -63.50 71.11 -26.33
CA GLU A 791 -64.15 72.13 -25.48
C GLU A 791 -64.73 73.33 -26.25
N LYS A 792 -64.18 73.62 -27.44
CA LYS A 792 -64.63 74.77 -28.26
C LYS A 792 -65.98 74.53 -28.94
N SER A 793 -66.40 73.27 -29.07
CA SER A 793 -67.67 72.85 -29.70
C SER A 793 -68.88 73.09 -28.79
N ASP A 794 -68.67 72.98 -27.48
CA ASP A 794 -69.75 72.83 -26.50
C ASP A 794 -70.38 74.17 -26.07
N ILE A 795 -69.71 75.28 -26.33
CA ILE A 795 -70.19 76.61 -25.91
C ILE A 795 -71.19 77.19 -26.92
N LEU A 796 -71.11 76.82 -28.19
CA LEU A 796 -71.96 77.37 -29.25
C LEU A 796 -73.36 76.73 -29.29
N THR A 797 -73.50 75.49 -28.80
CA THR A 797 -74.77 74.74 -28.71
C THR A 797 -75.69 75.27 -27.60
N THR A 798 -75.13 75.87 -26.55
CA THR A 798 -75.90 76.31 -25.38
C THR A 798 -76.75 77.55 -25.60
N ASN A 799 -76.32 78.49 -26.45
CA ASN A 799 -77.04 79.76 -26.66
C ASN A 799 -78.20 79.69 -27.67
N LEU A 800 -78.21 78.72 -28.59
CA LEU A 800 -79.35 78.50 -29.49
C LEU A 800 -80.50 77.80 -28.77
N LEU A 801 -80.18 77.05 -27.72
CA LEU A 801 -81.12 76.29 -26.89
C LEU A 801 -82.03 77.19 -26.03
N THR A 802 -81.55 78.36 -25.63
CA THR A 802 -82.25 79.26 -24.68
C THR A 802 -83.34 80.11 -25.32
N GLU A 803 -83.25 80.42 -26.61
CA GLU A 803 -84.32 81.13 -27.35
C GLU A 803 -85.39 80.16 -27.86
N GLN A 804 -85.00 78.94 -28.23
CA GLN A 804 -85.91 77.88 -28.68
C GLN A 804 -86.78 77.31 -27.53
N THR A 805 -86.39 77.52 -26.28
CA THR A 805 -87.08 77.00 -25.08
C THR A 805 -88.30 77.82 -24.69
N ASN A 806 -88.29 79.14 -24.87
CA ASN A 806 -89.41 79.99 -24.46
C ASN A 806 -90.63 79.92 -25.39
N GLN A 807 -90.44 79.73 -26.70
CA GLN A 807 -91.56 79.47 -27.62
C GLN A 807 -92.06 78.01 -27.54
N ARG A 808 -91.19 77.07 -27.14
CA ARG A 808 -91.59 75.71 -26.78
C ARG A 808 -92.56 75.73 -25.60
N LEU A 809 -92.25 76.45 -24.53
CA LEU A 809 -92.99 76.38 -23.26
C LEU A 809 -94.52 76.61 -23.39
N LEU A 810 -94.96 77.48 -24.31
CA LEU A 810 -96.39 77.72 -24.52
C LEU A 810 -97.09 76.63 -25.35
N GLN A 811 -96.43 76.08 -26.38
CA GLN A 811 -96.93 74.87 -27.06
C GLN A 811 -96.81 73.63 -26.17
N GLN A 812 -95.83 73.65 -25.27
CA GLN A 812 -95.56 72.62 -24.29
C GLN A 812 -96.69 72.55 -23.27
N GLN A 813 -97.25 73.64 -22.77
CA GLN A 813 -98.38 73.55 -21.83
C GLN A 813 -99.65 72.93 -22.45
N GLN A 814 -99.89 73.18 -23.74
CA GLN A 814 -101.05 72.63 -24.44
C GLN A 814 -100.83 71.18 -24.88
N ALA A 815 -99.59 70.84 -25.26
CA ALA A 815 -99.15 69.46 -25.44
C ALA A 815 -99.13 68.70 -24.10
N GLU A 816 -98.71 69.30 -23.00
CA GLU A 816 -98.61 68.71 -21.66
C GLU A 816 -99.97 68.26 -21.14
N ALA A 817 -101.04 69.01 -21.40
CA ALA A 817 -102.38 68.58 -20.98
C ALA A 817 -102.90 67.37 -21.80
N GLN A 818 -102.61 67.32 -23.10
CA GLN A 818 -102.99 66.18 -23.97
C GLN A 818 -102.06 64.98 -23.76
N GLU A 819 -100.80 65.24 -23.46
CA GLU A 819 -99.78 64.27 -23.09
C GLU A 819 -100.05 63.72 -21.70
N GLN A 820 -100.55 64.49 -20.73
CA GLN A 820 -101.00 63.96 -19.43
C GLN A 820 -102.19 63.00 -19.57
N GLN A 821 -103.10 63.27 -20.50
CA GLN A 821 -104.23 62.38 -20.76
C GLN A 821 -103.78 61.11 -21.52
N ALA A 822 -102.86 61.24 -22.47
CA ALA A 822 -102.28 60.10 -23.17
C ALA A 822 -101.27 59.32 -22.30
N SER A 823 -100.58 59.99 -21.36
CA SER A 823 -99.67 59.37 -20.40
C SER A 823 -100.48 58.59 -19.39
N ALA A 824 -101.58 59.11 -18.86
CA ALA A 824 -102.43 58.35 -17.94
C ALA A 824 -102.99 57.06 -18.56
N LEU A 825 -103.34 57.07 -19.87
CA LEU A 825 -103.79 55.86 -20.58
C LEU A 825 -102.63 54.91 -20.87
N ARG A 826 -101.47 55.42 -21.29
CA ARG A 826 -100.26 54.62 -21.44
C ARG A 826 -99.78 54.07 -20.11
N ASP A 827 -99.96 54.78 -19.01
CA ASP A 827 -99.60 54.35 -17.65
C ASP A 827 -100.55 53.25 -17.19
N LEU A 828 -101.85 53.30 -17.54
CA LEU A 828 -102.78 52.20 -17.28
C LEU A 828 -102.47 50.95 -18.13
N GLU A 829 -102.14 51.11 -19.41
CA GLU A 829 -101.72 49.99 -20.27
C GLU A 829 -100.37 49.44 -19.83
N ARG A 830 -99.43 50.31 -19.45
CA ARG A 830 -98.13 49.94 -18.89
C ARG A 830 -98.27 49.25 -17.55
N LEU A 831 -99.18 49.68 -16.67
CA LEU A 831 -99.43 49.00 -15.40
C LEU A 831 -100.04 47.61 -15.61
N ARG A 832 -100.90 47.44 -16.62
CA ARG A 832 -101.41 46.11 -16.99
C ARG A 832 -100.33 45.22 -17.60
N ALA A 833 -99.53 45.77 -18.51
CA ALA A 833 -98.40 45.07 -19.09
C ALA A 833 -97.38 44.68 -18.02
N HIS A 834 -97.05 45.59 -17.09
CA HIS A 834 -96.12 45.35 -16.00
C HIS A 834 -96.64 44.35 -14.98
N LEU A 835 -97.95 44.32 -14.70
CA LEU A 835 -98.53 43.28 -13.83
C LEU A 835 -98.50 41.91 -14.49
N LEU A 836 -98.81 41.83 -15.79
CA LEU A 836 -98.67 40.58 -16.55
C LEU A 836 -97.21 40.16 -16.66
N GLU A 837 -96.30 41.09 -16.90
CA GLU A 837 -94.86 40.85 -16.94
C GLU A 837 -94.35 40.40 -15.57
N ILE A 838 -94.81 40.98 -14.46
CA ILE A 838 -94.48 40.49 -13.11
C ILE A 838 -95.03 39.07 -12.88
N GLU A 839 -96.28 38.79 -13.28
CA GLU A 839 -96.85 37.45 -13.12
C GLU A 839 -96.13 36.42 -13.99
N GLU A 840 -95.82 36.76 -15.25
CA GLU A 840 -95.02 35.95 -16.16
C GLU A 840 -93.60 35.74 -15.61
N LEU A 841 -92.94 36.80 -15.12
CA LEU A 841 -91.63 36.73 -14.47
C LEU A 841 -91.68 35.85 -13.23
N HIS A 842 -92.65 35.99 -12.34
CA HIS A 842 -92.76 35.13 -11.16
C HIS A 842 -93.00 33.65 -11.54
N THR A 843 -93.77 33.37 -12.61
CA THR A 843 -93.93 31.99 -13.11
C THR A 843 -92.67 31.45 -13.79
N GLN A 844 -91.91 32.30 -14.49
CA GLN A 844 -90.62 31.95 -15.06
C GLN A 844 -89.60 31.69 -13.96
N GLU A 845 -89.47 32.59 -12.99
CA GLU A 845 -88.60 32.45 -11.82
C GLU A 845 -88.90 31.16 -11.04
N THR A 846 -90.17 30.80 -10.84
CA THR A 846 -90.49 29.54 -10.14
C THR A 846 -90.15 28.28 -10.94
N VAL A 847 -90.31 28.30 -12.27
CA VAL A 847 -89.91 27.18 -13.14
C VAL A 847 -88.39 27.10 -13.24
N GLU A 848 -87.70 28.23 -13.33
CA GLU A 848 -86.24 28.33 -13.32
C GLU A 848 -85.68 27.82 -11.99
N LEU A 849 -86.23 28.23 -10.84
CA LEU A 849 -85.85 27.71 -9.53
C LEU A 849 -86.04 26.18 -9.41
N GLN A 850 -87.11 25.64 -10.00
CA GLN A 850 -87.33 24.18 -9.98
C GLN A 850 -86.37 23.44 -10.91
N ARG A 851 -86.08 24.02 -12.09
CA ARG A 851 -85.07 23.50 -13.00
C ARG A 851 -83.68 23.54 -12.37
N ASP A 852 -83.33 24.61 -11.68
CA ASP A 852 -82.07 24.76 -10.96
C ASP A 852 -81.94 23.77 -9.82
N LEU A 853 -83.03 23.47 -9.10
CA LEU A 853 -83.05 22.40 -8.08
C LEU A 853 -82.83 21.01 -8.68
N ASP A 854 -83.46 20.69 -9.82
CA ASP A 854 -83.28 19.39 -10.49
C ASP A 854 -81.88 19.28 -11.14
N GLU A 855 -81.36 20.37 -11.71
CA GLU A 855 -79.98 20.47 -12.18
C GLU A 855 -78.98 20.32 -11.02
N SER A 856 -79.26 20.91 -9.86
CA SER A 856 -78.40 20.76 -8.66
C SER A 856 -78.41 19.33 -8.13
N ARG A 857 -79.56 18.65 -8.13
CA ARG A 857 -79.66 17.24 -7.72
C ARG A 857 -78.96 16.29 -8.70
N SER A 858 -79.08 16.53 -10.00
CA SER A 858 -78.36 15.73 -11.00
C SER A 858 -76.84 15.94 -10.92
N ARG A 859 -76.38 17.19 -10.70
CA ARG A 859 -74.97 17.49 -10.42
C ARG A 859 -74.49 16.78 -9.15
N GLN A 860 -75.29 16.80 -8.08
CA GLN A 860 -74.94 16.09 -6.84
C GLN A 860 -74.79 14.58 -7.06
N ALA A 861 -75.70 13.95 -7.82
CA ALA A 861 -75.60 12.52 -8.14
C ALA A 861 -74.37 12.17 -9.01
N ILE A 862 -74.01 13.04 -9.96
CA ILE A 862 -72.81 12.86 -10.81
C ILE A 862 -71.54 13.01 -9.96
N LEU A 863 -71.48 14.02 -9.08
CA LEU A 863 -70.36 14.24 -8.17
C LEU A 863 -70.18 13.06 -7.20
N GLU A 864 -71.26 12.54 -6.62
CA GLU A 864 -71.20 11.33 -5.78
C GLU A 864 -70.66 10.12 -6.57
N GLN A 865 -71.08 9.96 -7.82
CA GLN A 865 -70.55 8.89 -8.68
C GLN A 865 -69.08 9.10 -9.03
N GLN A 866 -68.65 10.34 -9.32
CA GLN A 866 -67.24 10.65 -9.60
C GLN A 866 -66.35 10.46 -8.37
N VAL A 867 -66.82 10.84 -7.17
CA VAL A 867 -66.15 10.59 -5.89
C VAL A 867 -66.03 9.09 -5.62
N SER A 868 -67.07 8.30 -5.91
CA SER A 868 -66.98 6.85 -5.77
C SER A 868 -65.94 6.24 -6.73
N LYS A 869 -65.91 6.71 -7.99
CA LYS A 869 -64.95 6.26 -9.01
C LYS A 869 -63.52 6.67 -8.67
N SER A 870 -63.31 7.90 -8.22
CA SER A 870 -61.98 8.39 -7.80
C SER A 870 -61.49 7.70 -6.54
N SER A 871 -62.38 7.39 -5.59
CA SER A 871 -62.05 6.57 -4.41
C SER A 871 -61.63 5.15 -4.79
N THR A 872 -62.33 4.50 -5.73
CA THR A 872 -61.89 3.19 -6.28
C THR A 872 -60.59 3.28 -7.07
N ALA A 873 -60.37 4.36 -7.82
CA ALA A 873 -59.12 4.56 -8.56
C ALA A 873 -57.94 4.79 -7.59
N TYR A 874 -58.13 5.60 -6.55
CA TYR A 874 -57.15 5.87 -5.51
C TYR A 874 -56.80 4.61 -4.72
N THR A 875 -57.80 3.82 -4.31
CA THR A 875 -57.56 2.52 -3.66
C THR A 875 -56.82 1.56 -4.58
N SER A 876 -57.17 1.48 -5.87
CA SER A 876 -56.44 0.62 -6.83
C SER A 876 -55.00 1.08 -7.07
N ALA A 877 -54.74 2.39 -7.13
CA ALA A 877 -53.41 2.96 -7.30
C ALA A 877 -52.57 2.75 -6.03
N SER A 878 -53.18 2.91 -4.85
CA SER A 878 -52.56 2.63 -3.55
C SER A 878 -52.21 1.15 -3.40
N ILE A 879 -53.09 0.22 -3.81
CA ILE A 879 -52.79 -1.22 -3.81
C ILE A 879 -51.62 -1.53 -4.75
N ARG A 880 -51.59 -0.97 -5.97
CA ARG A 880 -50.48 -1.19 -6.92
C ARG A 880 -49.15 -0.63 -6.40
N ALA A 881 -49.17 0.58 -5.81
CA ALA A 881 -47.98 1.17 -5.20
C ALA A 881 -47.48 0.34 -4.01
N ASN A 882 -48.39 -0.19 -3.18
CA ASN A 882 -48.02 -1.05 -2.06
C ASN A 882 -47.47 -2.41 -2.53
N GLN A 883 -48.04 -2.99 -3.59
CA GLN A 883 -47.50 -4.21 -4.21
C GLN A 883 -46.08 -3.99 -4.77
N GLN A 884 -45.82 -2.84 -5.39
CA GLN A 884 -44.47 -2.46 -5.85
C GLN A 884 -43.51 -2.24 -4.68
N ALA A 885 -43.99 -1.65 -3.58
CA ALA A 885 -43.18 -1.51 -2.36
C ALA A 885 -42.85 -2.88 -1.76
N GLU A 886 -43.81 -3.80 -1.69
CA GLU A 886 -43.62 -5.17 -1.21
C GLU A 886 -42.66 -5.98 -2.10
N THR A 887 -42.74 -5.83 -3.43
CA THR A 887 -41.80 -6.52 -4.34
C THR A 887 -40.39 -5.98 -4.21
N LEU A 888 -40.21 -4.66 -4.10
CA LEU A 888 -38.91 -4.04 -3.85
C LEU A 888 -38.36 -4.42 -2.47
N GLN A 889 -39.21 -4.50 -1.44
CA GLN A 889 -38.82 -4.95 -0.11
C GLN A 889 -38.39 -6.43 -0.12
N ALA A 890 -39.08 -7.29 -0.87
CA ALA A 890 -38.70 -8.68 -1.05
C ALA A 890 -37.37 -8.84 -1.81
N GLN A 891 -37.14 -8.03 -2.86
CA GLN A 891 -35.86 -7.99 -3.56
C GLN A 891 -34.72 -7.51 -2.66
N HIS A 892 -34.95 -6.47 -1.86
CA HIS A 892 -33.97 -5.99 -0.89
C HIS A 892 -33.65 -7.06 0.16
N ALA A 893 -34.66 -7.79 0.66
CA ALA A 893 -34.45 -8.90 1.59
C ALA A 893 -33.63 -10.04 0.96
N LEU A 894 -33.88 -10.38 -0.32
CA LEU A 894 -33.09 -11.38 -1.04
C LEU A 894 -31.63 -10.93 -1.23
N LEU A 895 -31.41 -9.69 -1.65
CA LEU A 895 -30.06 -9.13 -1.79
C LEU A 895 -29.32 -9.10 -0.44
N GLN A 896 -30.03 -8.79 0.64
CA GLN A 896 -29.47 -8.83 1.99
C GLN A 896 -29.09 -10.27 2.40
N GLN A 897 -29.92 -11.26 2.08
CA GLN A 897 -29.60 -12.67 2.31
C GLN A 897 -28.38 -13.13 1.47
N GLN A 898 -28.31 -12.75 0.20
CA GLN A 898 -27.16 -13.06 -0.66
C GLN A 898 -25.88 -12.41 -0.13
N ARG A 899 -25.95 -11.15 0.32
CA ARG A 899 -24.83 -10.46 0.98
C ARG A 899 -24.39 -11.23 2.23
N ASP A 900 -25.32 -11.62 3.09
CA ASP A 900 -25.00 -12.32 4.34
C ASP A 900 -24.43 -13.72 4.06
N GLU A 901 -24.89 -14.41 3.01
CA GLU A 901 -24.31 -15.68 2.55
C GLU A 901 -22.89 -15.50 2.00
N LEU A 902 -22.64 -14.45 1.20
CA LEU A 902 -21.31 -14.13 0.70
C LEU A 902 -20.35 -13.77 1.83
N LEU A 903 -20.79 -12.99 2.82
CA LEU A 903 -19.99 -12.69 4.02
C LEU A 903 -19.69 -13.96 4.82
N ALA A 904 -20.64 -14.89 4.95
CA ALA A 904 -20.40 -16.17 5.60
C ALA A 904 -19.41 -17.04 4.81
N LYS A 905 -19.49 -17.05 3.47
CA LYS A 905 -18.52 -17.75 2.62
C LYS A 905 -17.13 -17.13 2.75
N LEU A 906 -17.03 -15.80 2.72
CA LEU A 906 -15.79 -15.06 2.91
C LEU A 906 -15.13 -15.41 4.26
N GLY A 907 -15.90 -15.38 5.35
CA GLY A 907 -15.41 -15.80 6.67
C GLY A 907 -14.94 -17.25 6.71
N GLN A 908 -15.58 -18.18 5.98
CA GLN A 908 -15.08 -19.56 5.86
C GLN A 908 -13.77 -19.67 5.08
N TYR A 909 -13.55 -18.82 4.06
CA TYR A 909 -12.29 -18.77 3.33
C TYR A 909 -11.18 -18.17 4.19
N GLU A 910 -11.45 -17.09 4.91
CA GLU A 910 -10.52 -16.50 5.88
C GLU A 910 -10.13 -17.53 6.96
N ASP A 911 -11.09 -18.27 7.52
CA ASP A 911 -10.83 -19.36 8.48
C ASP A 911 -9.96 -20.48 7.89
N ARG A 912 -10.16 -20.81 6.60
CA ARG A 912 -9.33 -21.82 5.92
C ARG A 912 -7.92 -21.29 5.69
N GLU A 913 -7.78 -20.03 5.29
CA GLU A 913 -6.49 -19.39 5.11
C GLU A 913 -5.72 -19.33 6.44
N LEU A 914 -6.37 -18.88 7.52
CA LEU A 914 -5.76 -18.86 8.85
C LEU A 914 -5.30 -20.26 9.30
N LYS A 915 -6.09 -21.30 9.02
CA LYS A 915 -5.68 -22.69 9.31
C LYS A 915 -4.49 -23.13 8.45
N GLN A 916 -4.44 -22.75 7.17
CA GLN A 916 -3.31 -23.06 6.30
C GLN A 916 -2.06 -22.29 6.72
N GLN A 917 -2.19 -21.00 7.06
CA GLN A 917 -1.10 -20.19 7.60
C GLN A 917 -0.56 -20.78 8.90
N ALA A 918 -1.42 -21.19 9.83
CA ALA A 918 -1.03 -21.87 11.06
C ALA A 918 -0.34 -23.22 10.80
N ALA A 919 -0.80 -23.99 9.82
CA ALA A 919 -0.15 -25.24 9.41
C ALA A 919 1.23 -24.97 8.80
N LEU A 920 1.38 -23.93 7.98
CA LEU A 920 2.67 -23.52 7.43
C LEU A 920 3.63 -23.04 8.52
N THR A 921 3.17 -22.27 9.50
CA THR A 921 4.01 -21.86 10.64
C THR A 921 4.43 -23.07 11.48
N ASN A 922 3.53 -24.01 11.74
CA ASN A 922 3.87 -25.25 12.44
C ASN A 922 4.90 -26.08 11.67
N LEU A 923 4.77 -26.20 10.34
CA LEU A 923 5.75 -26.89 9.51
C LEU A 923 7.09 -26.14 9.48
N GLN A 924 7.08 -24.81 9.44
CA GLN A 924 8.29 -24.00 9.55
C GLN A 924 9.00 -24.23 10.89
N CYS A 925 8.28 -24.16 12.00
CA CYS A 925 8.86 -24.45 13.33
C CYS A 925 9.37 -25.89 13.44
N ALA A 926 8.65 -26.87 12.87
CA ALA A 926 9.10 -28.26 12.87
C ALA A 926 10.35 -28.47 12.01
N LEU A 927 10.45 -27.78 10.86
CA LEU A 927 11.63 -27.81 10.00
C LEU A 927 12.82 -27.12 10.67
N GLU A 928 12.61 -25.97 11.29
CA GLU A 928 13.64 -25.25 12.05
C GLU A 928 14.14 -26.09 13.23
N GLN A 929 13.22 -26.74 13.96
CA GLN A 929 13.60 -27.66 15.02
C GLN A 929 14.40 -28.86 14.47
N PHE A 930 13.98 -29.46 13.36
CA PHE A 930 14.71 -30.56 12.75
C PHE A 930 16.10 -30.14 12.25
N GLN A 931 16.23 -28.93 11.69
CA GLN A 931 17.52 -28.36 11.28
C GLN A 931 18.42 -28.11 12.49
N ASN A 932 17.89 -27.48 13.55
CA ASN A 932 18.63 -27.24 14.78
C ASN A 932 19.07 -28.53 15.47
N ASP A 933 18.21 -29.55 15.52
CA ASP A 933 18.53 -30.87 16.06
C ASP A 933 19.62 -31.56 15.23
N LYS A 934 19.55 -31.46 13.89
CA LYS A 934 20.58 -31.97 12.98
C LYS A 934 21.92 -31.25 13.16
N ASP A 935 21.91 -29.92 13.26
CA ASP A 935 23.12 -29.14 13.49
C ASP A 935 23.73 -29.47 14.85
N HIS A 936 22.91 -29.63 15.89
CA HIS A 936 23.37 -30.08 17.20
C HIS A 936 23.99 -31.48 17.17
N ASP A 937 23.38 -32.42 16.45
CA ASP A 937 23.94 -33.77 16.24
C ASP A 937 25.27 -33.73 15.48
N ILE A 938 25.39 -32.89 14.45
CA ILE A 938 26.64 -32.67 13.71
C ILE A 938 27.70 -32.06 14.62
N GLU A 939 27.36 -31.07 15.43
CA GLU A 939 28.26 -30.47 16.41
C GLU A 939 28.74 -31.50 17.44
N MET A 940 27.83 -32.31 17.99
CA MET A 940 28.18 -33.38 18.92
C MET A 940 29.08 -34.44 18.28
N ALA A 941 28.79 -34.87 17.05
CA ALA A 941 29.64 -35.80 16.31
C ALA A 941 31.02 -35.19 16.04
N THR A 942 31.07 -33.92 15.62
CA THR A 942 32.33 -33.19 15.38
C THR A 942 33.15 -33.06 16.66
N GLN A 943 32.50 -32.78 17.80
CA GLN A 943 33.18 -32.76 19.10
C GLN A 943 33.70 -34.13 19.51
N ARG A 944 32.96 -35.22 19.27
CA ARG A 944 33.43 -36.59 19.52
C ARG A 944 34.67 -36.91 18.68
N ILE A 945 34.63 -36.64 17.38
CA ILE A 945 35.77 -36.85 16.48
C ILE A 945 36.98 -36.01 16.93
N ARG A 946 36.78 -34.75 17.31
CA ARG A 946 37.86 -33.90 17.84
C ARG A 946 38.46 -34.47 19.13
N ARG A 947 37.64 -34.99 20.05
CA ARG A 947 38.13 -35.63 21.29
C ARG A 947 38.90 -36.92 21.00
N GLU A 948 38.41 -37.75 20.09
CA GLU A 948 39.09 -38.98 19.66
C GLU A 948 40.43 -38.67 18.98
N MET A 949 40.46 -37.67 18.10
CA MET A 949 41.68 -37.19 17.46
C MET A 949 42.68 -36.65 18.48
N GLN A 950 42.23 -35.85 19.45
CA GLN A 950 43.08 -35.36 20.54
C GLN A 950 43.63 -36.53 21.38
N ALA A 951 42.80 -37.51 21.72
CA ALA A 951 43.25 -38.69 22.46
C ALA A 951 44.27 -39.52 21.67
N GLN A 952 44.11 -39.63 20.34
CA GLN A 952 45.10 -40.27 19.48
C GLN A 952 46.41 -39.48 19.42
N LEU A 953 46.36 -38.15 19.33
CA LEU A 953 47.54 -37.28 19.39
C LEU A 953 48.26 -37.39 20.73
N ASP A 954 47.52 -37.38 21.84
CA ASP A 954 48.08 -37.54 23.19
C ASP A 954 48.74 -38.93 23.33
N ARG A 955 48.11 -39.99 22.80
CA ARG A 955 48.68 -41.34 22.77
C ARG A 955 49.91 -41.43 21.88
N GLN A 956 49.89 -40.75 20.74
CA GLN A 956 51.07 -40.62 19.87
C GLN A 956 52.21 -39.91 20.60
N GLY A 957 51.91 -38.85 21.36
CA GLY A 957 52.88 -38.15 22.20
C GLY A 957 53.44 -39.03 23.31
N GLN A 958 52.60 -39.82 23.99
CA GLN A 958 53.05 -40.80 24.99
C GLN A 958 53.97 -41.86 24.38
N LEU A 959 53.59 -42.43 23.23
CA LEU A 959 54.43 -43.41 22.52
C LEU A 959 55.76 -42.78 22.05
N GLN A 960 55.75 -41.52 21.60
CA GLN A 960 56.98 -40.79 21.26
C GLN A 960 57.88 -40.58 22.49
N LEU A 961 57.30 -40.24 23.65
CA LEU A 961 58.03 -40.15 24.92
C LEU A 961 58.63 -41.50 25.31
N GLU A 962 57.87 -42.58 25.21
CA GLU A 962 58.36 -43.94 25.47
C GLU A 962 59.48 -44.34 24.51
N MET A 963 59.34 -44.07 23.21
CA MET A 963 60.41 -44.32 22.22
C MET A 963 61.66 -43.50 22.54
N SER A 964 61.52 -42.23 22.92
CA SER A 964 62.66 -41.39 23.30
C SER A 964 63.35 -41.91 24.57
N GLY A 965 62.58 -42.38 25.55
CA GLY A 965 63.10 -42.99 26.77
C GLY A 965 63.85 -44.29 26.48
N LEU A 966 63.29 -45.15 25.62
CA LEU A 966 63.95 -46.39 25.18
C LEU A 966 65.23 -46.10 24.37
N GLN A 967 65.22 -45.09 23.50
CA GLN A 967 66.42 -44.66 22.79
C GLN A 967 67.50 -44.13 23.73
N GLN A 968 67.13 -43.38 24.76
CA GLN A 968 68.06 -42.93 25.78
C GLN A 968 68.63 -44.11 26.55
N GLN A 969 67.81 -45.08 26.98
CA GLN A 969 68.28 -46.31 27.62
C GLN A 969 69.23 -47.11 26.72
N LEU A 970 68.94 -47.18 25.42
CA LEU A 970 69.80 -47.82 24.44
C LEU A 970 71.13 -47.06 24.28
N ALA A 971 71.10 -45.73 24.24
CA ALA A 971 72.29 -44.90 24.18
C ALA A 971 73.16 -45.07 25.44
N GLU A 972 72.54 -45.11 26.62
CA GLU A 972 73.21 -45.37 27.90
C GLU A 972 73.79 -46.79 27.94
N ALA A 973 73.04 -47.80 27.51
CA ALA A 973 73.52 -49.17 27.41
C ALA A 973 74.70 -49.29 26.43
N ASN A 974 74.65 -48.59 25.29
CA ASN A 974 75.75 -48.54 24.33
C ASN A 974 76.98 -47.81 24.87
N GLN A 975 76.79 -46.73 25.63
CA GLN A 975 77.89 -46.06 26.34
C GLN A 975 78.48 -46.97 27.41
N GLY A 976 77.65 -47.70 28.16
CA GLY A 976 78.04 -48.73 29.10
C GLY A 976 78.82 -49.87 28.45
N LEU A 977 78.38 -50.33 27.27
CA LEU A 977 79.06 -51.37 26.50
C LEU A 977 80.41 -50.89 25.96
N ARG A 978 80.51 -49.63 25.52
CA ARG A 978 81.79 -49.01 25.15
C ARG A 978 82.71 -48.82 26.36
N ALA A 979 82.17 -48.48 27.52
CA ALA A 979 82.93 -48.42 28.76
C ALA A 979 83.42 -49.82 29.18
N ALA A 980 82.59 -50.85 29.04
CA ALA A 980 82.95 -52.23 29.27
C ALA A 980 84.05 -52.69 28.30
N ALA A 981 83.95 -52.37 27.00
CA ALA A 981 85.01 -52.65 26.03
C ALA A 981 86.34 -51.98 26.41
N ARG A 982 86.32 -50.70 26.85
CA ARG A 982 87.52 -50.01 27.35
C ARG A 982 88.09 -50.67 28.61
N LEU A 983 87.24 -51.11 29.54
CA LEU A 983 87.67 -51.83 30.74
C LEU A 983 88.25 -53.20 30.38
N SER A 984 87.71 -53.88 29.37
CA SER A 984 88.29 -55.11 28.82
C SER A 984 89.67 -54.87 28.24
N ASP A 985 89.87 -53.81 27.44
CA ASP A 985 91.19 -53.42 26.91
C ASP A 985 92.18 -53.10 28.04
N GLN A 986 91.74 -52.36 29.07
CA GLN A 986 92.57 -52.06 30.25
C GLN A 986 92.92 -53.32 31.05
N LEU A 987 91.98 -54.25 31.19
CA LEU A 987 92.22 -55.52 31.86
C LEU A 987 93.21 -56.37 31.08
N GLU A 988 93.10 -56.42 29.75
CA GLU A 988 94.04 -57.15 28.89
C GLU A 988 95.45 -56.54 28.97
N ALA A 989 95.58 -55.21 28.94
CA ALA A 989 96.84 -54.52 29.19
C ALA A 989 97.39 -54.81 30.60
N GLY A 990 96.51 -54.86 31.62
CA GLY A 990 96.84 -55.27 32.98
C GLY A 990 97.32 -56.73 33.05
N GLN A 991 96.68 -57.65 32.32
CA GLN A 991 97.09 -59.05 32.25
C GLN A 991 98.43 -59.22 31.53
N GLN A 992 98.67 -58.46 30.45
CA GLN A 992 99.96 -58.44 29.75
C GLN A 992 101.08 -57.92 30.66
N THR A 993 100.85 -56.83 31.39
CA THR A 993 101.85 -56.31 32.35
C THR A 993 102.10 -57.28 33.50
N ILE A 994 101.06 -57.96 34.01
CA ILE A 994 101.24 -59.04 35.00
C ILE A 994 102.04 -60.21 34.42
N ALA A 995 101.82 -60.60 33.17
CA ALA A 995 102.59 -61.64 32.51
C ALA A 995 104.08 -61.26 32.40
N VAL A 996 104.37 -60.04 31.93
CA VAL A 996 105.75 -59.51 31.85
C VAL A 996 106.41 -59.46 33.23
N LEU A 997 105.71 -58.97 34.26
CA LEU A 997 106.24 -58.94 35.64
C LEU A 997 106.47 -60.36 36.20
N ARG A 998 105.63 -61.33 35.84
CA ARG A 998 105.86 -62.73 36.22
C ARG A 998 107.10 -63.31 35.54
N ASP A 999 107.29 -63.04 34.25
CA ASP A 999 108.49 -63.45 33.52
C ASP A 999 109.75 -62.78 34.12
N GLU A 1000 109.65 -61.50 34.51
CA GLU A 1000 110.74 -60.78 35.18
C GLU A 1000 111.02 -61.34 36.57
N VAL A 1001 110.00 -61.73 37.34
CA VAL A 1001 110.17 -62.42 38.63
C VAL A 1001 110.81 -63.79 38.45
N GLU A 1002 110.41 -64.58 37.45
CA GLU A 1002 111.05 -65.87 37.19
C GLU A 1002 112.50 -65.68 36.73
N SER A 1003 112.79 -64.69 35.88
CA SER A 1003 114.15 -64.31 35.49
C SER A 1003 115.01 -63.88 36.68
N LEU A 1004 114.49 -63.03 37.57
CA LEU A 1004 115.18 -62.62 38.80
C LEU A 1004 115.41 -63.81 39.73
N LYS A 1005 114.46 -64.73 39.82
CA LYS A 1005 114.57 -65.95 40.62
C LYS A 1005 115.62 -66.91 40.05
N GLU A 1006 115.69 -67.06 38.72
CA GLU A 1006 116.76 -67.79 38.04
C GLU A 1006 118.14 -67.15 38.29
N ALA A 1007 118.24 -65.82 38.17
CA ALA A 1007 119.48 -65.09 38.45
C ALA A 1007 119.93 -65.24 39.91
N ASN A 1008 118.98 -65.23 40.86
CA ASN A 1008 119.29 -65.43 42.27
C ASN A 1008 119.76 -66.88 42.54
N GLY A 1009 119.14 -67.87 41.90
CA GLY A 1009 119.61 -69.26 41.94
C GLY A 1009 121.04 -69.44 41.39
N GLN A 1010 121.38 -68.72 40.33
CA GLN A 1010 122.75 -68.72 39.80
C GLN A 1010 123.76 -68.06 40.76
N LEU A 1011 123.36 -67.01 41.48
CA LEU A 1011 124.21 -66.38 42.51
C LEU A 1011 124.44 -67.30 43.71
N GLU A 1012 123.41 -68.00 44.18
CA GLU A 1012 123.54 -68.99 45.26
C GLU A 1012 124.50 -70.12 44.87
N GLN A 1013 124.42 -70.60 43.63
CA GLN A 1013 125.35 -71.62 43.14
C GLN A 1013 126.81 -71.12 43.11
N ARG A 1014 127.03 -69.84 42.74
CA ARG A 1014 128.37 -69.23 42.80
C ARG A 1014 128.86 -69.06 44.23
N LEU A 1015 128.00 -68.64 45.16
CA LEU A 1015 128.35 -68.49 46.57
C LEU A 1015 128.80 -69.82 47.18
N SER A 1016 128.03 -70.89 46.96
CA SER A 1016 128.34 -72.23 47.46
C SER A 1016 129.69 -72.78 46.92
N SER A 1017 130.02 -72.49 45.67
CA SER A 1017 131.31 -72.88 45.09
C SER A 1017 132.50 -72.12 45.69
N SER A 1018 132.30 -70.87 46.11
CA SER A 1018 133.37 -70.01 46.64
C SER A 1018 133.72 -70.36 48.10
N GLU A 1019 132.70 -70.60 48.94
CA GLU A 1019 132.88 -70.92 50.36
C GLU A 1019 133.67 -72.21 50.63
N SER A 1020 133.50 -73.24 49.79
CA SER A 1020 134.18 -74.54 49.99
C SER A 1020 135.70 -74.51 49.82
N SER A 1021 136.29 -73.42 49.27
CA SER A 1021 137.67 -73.43 48.81
C SER A 1021 138.72 -72.89 49.81
N GLN A 1022 138.32 -72.23 50.90
CA GLN A 1022 139.24 -71.36 51.66
C GLN A 1022 139.43 -71.67 53.16
N THR A 1023 138.74 -72.65 53.75
CA THR A 1023 138.74 -72.89 55.21
C THR A 1023 139.85 -73.82 55.72
N ASP A 1024 140.27 -74.85 54.98
CA ASP A 1024 141.10 -75.94 55.55
C ASP A 1024 142.62 -75.67 55.72
N LYS A 1025 143.19 -74.61 55.11
CA LYS A 1025 144.67 -74.44 55.05
C LYS A 1025 145.27 -73.46 56.05
N ILE A 1026 144.51 -72.53 56.60
CA ILE A 1026 145.06 -71.43 57.42
C ILE A 1026 145.29 -71.87 58.87
N ASP A 1027 144.40 -72.71 59.42
CA ASP A 1027 144.37 -73.04 60.85
C ASP A 1027 145.56 -73.88 61.35
N LYS A 1028 146.14 -74.73 60.49
CA LYS A 1028 147.23 -75.64 60.91
C LYS A 1028 148.60 -74.94 61.07
N SER A 1029 148.82 -73.84 60.34
CA SER A 1029 150.10 -73.11 60.34
C SER A 1029 150.21 -72.10 61.48
N LEU A 1030 149.08 -71.50 61.87
CA LEU A 1030 149.00 -70.48 62.91
C LEU A 1030 149.23 -71.09 64.31
N ILE A 1031 148.62 -72.25 64.58
CA ILE A 1031 148.73 -72.96 65.87
C ILE A 1031 150.17 -73.42 66.15
N LYS A 1032 150.91 -73.86 65.13
CA LYS A 1032 152.30 -74.34 65.28
C LYS A 1032 153.27 -73.23 65.71
N SER A 1033 153.04 -72.00 65.26
CA SER A 1033 153.91 -70.85 65.56
C SER A 1033 153.69 -70.29 66.97
N LEU A 1034 152.46 -70.33 67.49
CA LEU A 1034 152.16 -69.84 68.86
C LEU A 1034 152.71 -70.76 69.96
N LEU A 1035 152.68 -72.09 69.76
CA LEU A 1035 153.14 -73.05 70.78
C LEU A 1035 154.65 -72.93 71.06
N ILE A 1036 155.43 -72.61 70.03
CA ILE A 1036 156.88 -72.41 70.12
C ILE A 1036 157.22 -71.15 70.93
N GLY A 1037 156.36 -70.12 70.88
CA GLY A 1037 156.49 -68.91 71.70
C GLY A 1037 156.36 -69.14 73.21
N TYR A 1038 155.78 -70.26 73.67
CA TYR A 1038 155.52 -70.51 75.10
C TYR A 1038 156.68 -71.19 75.86
N VAL A 1039 157.43 -72.09 75.22
CA VAL A 1039 158.41 -72.96 75.90
C VAL A 1039 159.79 -72.31 76.04
N VAL A 1040 160.16 -71.40 75.14
CA VAL A 1040 161.53 -70.84 75.07
C VAL A 1040 161.71 -69.59 75.94
N SER A 1041 160.63 -68.92 76.37
CA SER A 1041 160.73 -67.66 77.13
C SER A 1041 160.94 -67.90 78.63
N GLY A 1042 162.13 -67.52 79.13
CA GLY A 1042 162.57 -67.65 80.53
C GLY A 1042 162.19 -66.49 81.46
N HIS A 1043 161.27 -65.61 81.07
CA HIS A 1043 160.83 -64.47 81.89
C HIS A 1043 159.31 -64.46 82.09
N ALA A 1044 158.84 -64.17 83.30
CA ALA A 1044 157.44 -64.36 83.72
C ALA A 1044 156.42 -63.43 83.02
N GLY A 1045 156.88 -62.35 82.38
CA GLY A 1045 156.02 -61.39 81.65
C GLY A 1045 155.54 -61.89 80.30
N ASP A 1046 156.42 -62.50 79.50
CA ASP A 1046 156.09 -62.90 78.11
C ASP A 1046 155.15 -64.12 78.06
N LYS A 1047 155.20 -64.99 79.07
CA LYS A 1047 154.29 -66.15 79.17
C LYS A 1047 152.82 -65.74 79.25
N GLN A 1048 152.52 -64.60 79.89
CA GLN A 1048 151.16 -64.08 80.03
C GLN A 1048 150.61 -63.46 78.73
N GLN A 1049 151.50 -62.87 77.90
CA GLN A 1049 151.12 -62.27 76.62
C GLN A 1049 150.76 -63.35 75.58
N VAL A 1050 151.56 -64.42 75.50
CA VAL A 1050 151.33 -65.53 74.56
C VAL A 1050 150.04 -66.29 74.90
N LEU A 1051 149.74 -66.51 76.19
CA LEU A 1051 148.51 -67.17 76.62
C LEU A 1051 147.24 -66.39 76.24
N ARG A 1052 147.28 -65.05 76.31
CA ARG A 1052 146.12 -64.21 75.92
C ARG A 1052 145.81 -64.32 74.44
N MET A 1053 146.85 -64.40 73.60
CA MET A 1053 146.73 -64.52 72.15
C MET A 1053 146.28 -65.93 71.70
N ILE A 1054 146.63 -66.97 72.46
CA ILE A 1054 146.08 -68.33 72.24
C ILE A 1054 144.58 -68.37 72.57
N SER A 1055 144.12 -67.66 73.62
CA SER A 1055 142.70 -67.69 74.02
C SER A 1055 141.75 -67.04 73.02
N SER A 1056 142.19 -66.01 72.29
CA SER A 1056 141.34 -65.30 71.32
C SER A 1056 141.26 -65.99 69.95
N VAL A 1057 142.20 -66.89 69.65
CA VAL A 1057 142.22 -67.65 68.38
C VAL A 1057 141.44 -68.97 68.50
N LEU A 1058 141.20 -69.44 69.72
CA LEU A 1058 140.52 -70.71 70.03
C LEU A 1058 139.13 -70.54 70.69
N ASP A 1059 138.57 -69.33 70.73
CA ASP A 1059 137.23 -69.02 71.29
C ASP A 1059 136.90 -69.69 72.64
N PHE A 1060 137.77 -69.50 73.64
CA PHE A 1060 137.55 -70.04 74.98
C PHE A 1060 136.30 -69.46 75.68
N ASN A 1061 135.57 -70.33 76.39
CA ASN A 1061 134.35 -69.98 77.13
C ASN A 1061 134.67 -69.29 78.47
N ALA A 1062 133.72 -68.53 79.04
CA ALA A 1062 133.91 -67.70 80.24
C ALA A 1062 134.37 -68.48 81.49
N GLN A 1063 134.12 -69.79 81.58
CA GLN A 1063 134.63 -70.64 82.66
C GLN A 1063 136.08 -71.12 82.46
N GLU A 1064 136.59 -71.10 81.21
CA GLU A 1064 137.94 -71.51 80.85
C GLU A 1064 138.92 -70.35 80.98
N ALA A 1065 138.46 -69.12 80.73
CA ALA A 1065 139.21 -67.89 81.00
C ALA A 1065 139.55 -67.70 82.49
N ASP A 1066 138.64 -68.11 83.40
CA ASP A 1066 138.86 -68.03 84.85
C ASP A 1066 139.94 -69.00 85.35
N LYS A 1067 140.13 -70.14 84.69
CA LYS A 1067 141.20 -71.10 85.03
C LYS A 1067 142.57 -70.72 84.46
N VAL A 1068 142.62 -69.78 83.52
CA VAL A 1068 143.86 -69.20 82.97
C VAL A 1068 144.20 -67.85 83.63
N GLY A 1069 143.37 -67.39 84.59
CA GLY A 1069 143.71 -66.32 85.53
C GLY A 1069 143.80 -64.91 84.93
N LEU A 1070 143.18 -64.68 83.77
CA LEU A 1070 143.23 -63.42 83.03
C LEU A 1070 141.83 -62.75 82.96
N ASN A 1071 141.54 -61.99 84.02
CA ASN A 1071 140.95 -60.64 83.97
C ASN A 1071 139.40 -60.42 84.04
N LYS A 1072 138.94 -60.17 85.29
CA LYS A 1072 138.18 -59.01 85.82
C LYS A 1072 137.17 -58.24 84.92
N GLN A 1073 135.90 -58.24 85.38
CA GLN A 1073 134.63 -57.73 84.82
C GLN A 1073 134.49 -56.21 84.56
N GLN A 1074 133.69 -55.82 83.54
CA GLN A 1074 132.31 -55.24 83.62
C GLN A 1074 131.89 -54.67 82.24
N SER A 1075 130.78 -55.11 81.63
CA SER A 1075 129.37 -54.62 81.69
C SER A 1075 129.08 -53.21 81.12
N SER A 1076 128.20 -53.22 80.11
CA SER A 1076 126.98 -52.41 80.02
C SER A 1076 127.03 -51.04 79.27
N TRP A 1077 125.99 -50.88 78.44
CA TRP A 1077 125.00 -49.78 78.28
C TRP A 1077 125.37 -48.28 78.20
N LEU A 1078 124.59 -47.58 77.36
CA LEU A 1078 124.27 -46.14 77.35
C LEU A 1078 125.33 -45.12 76.87
N GLY A 1079 124.90 -44.29 75.91
CA GLY A 1079 125.49 -42.98 75.58
C GLY A 1079 126.51 -43.05 74.44
N ALA A 1080 126.44 -42.25 73.39
CA ALA A 1080 125.99 -40.86 73.27
C ALA A 1080 125.38 -40.67 71.86
N ILE A 1081 124.24 -40.03 71.60
CA ILE A 1081 123.71 -38.75 72.12
C ILE A 1081 124.77 -37.64 72.07
N LEU A 1082 125.08 -37.19 70.85
CA LEU A 1082 125.64 -35.89 70.43
C LEU A 1082 126.04 -36.12 68.96
N GLY A 1083 125.52 -35.46 67.93
CA GLY A 1083 125.14 -34.07 67.80
C GLY A 1083 125.61 -33.61 66.42
N GLY A 1084 124.89 -32.67 65.83
CA GLY A 1084 125.45 -31.73 64.86
C GLY A 1084 125.18 -32.01 63.37
N GLY A 1085 124.49 -31.04 62.75
CA GLY A 1085 125.08 -30.34 61.61
C GLY A 1085 124.58 -30.69 60.21
N SER A 1086 123.72 -29.79 59.70
CA SER A 1086 123.86 -29.07 58.41
C SER A 1086 124.38 -29.79 57.16
N ALA A 1087 123.57 -29.69 56.08
CA ALA A 1087 123.91 -29.58 54.65
C ALA A 1087 124.83 -30.69 54.06
N GLN A 1088 124.53 -31.37 52.95
CA GLN A 1088 123.93 -30.92 51.70
C GLN A 1088 123.69 -32.16 50.80
N ALA A 1089 122.72 -32.05 49.88
CA ALA A 1089 122.56 -32.78 48.62
C ALA A 1089 122.10 -34.26 48.59
N ALA A 1090 120.87 -34.38 48.08
CA ALA A 1090 120.39 -35.27 47.03
C ALA A 1090 120.02 -36.73 47.36
N GLY A 1091 118.72 -37.02 47.16
CA GLY A 1091 118.27 -38.31 46.65
C GLY A 1091 117.37 -39.11 47.59
N SER A 1092 116.06 -38.90 47.44
CA SER A 1092 114.95 -39.87 47.50
C SER A 1092 114.97 -40.99 48.55
N GLY A 1093 113.92 -41.01 49.40
CA GLY A 1093 113.41 -42.26 49.97
C GLY A 1093 113.04 -42.24 51.46
N SER A 1094 111.73 -42.17 51.72
CA SER A 1094 110.96 -42.89 52.75
C SER A 1094 111.10 -42.58 54.26
N SER A 1095 110.02 -41.98 54.78
CA SER A 1095 109.17 -42.44 55.90
C SER A 1095 109.72 -42.54 57.34
N ARG A 1096 109.19 -41.68 58.24
CA ARG A 1096 108.68 -42.04 59.59
C ARG A 1096 107.59 -41.07 60.08
N GLY A 1097 106.47 -41.63 60.55
CA GLY A 1097 105.51 -41.09 61.52
C GLY A 1097 104.37 -40.25 60.91
N ASN A 1098 103.23 -40.80 60.47
CA ASN A 1098 102.47 -42.01 60.83
C ASN A 1098 101.97 -42.05 62.29
N GLU A 1099 101.24 -41.01 62.68
CA GLU A 1099 99.95 -41.11 63.43
C GLU A 1099 98.99 -39.94 63.08
N ASN A 1100 99.46 -38.89 62.39
CA ASN A 1100 98.63 -37.82 61.82
C ASN A 1100 98.09 -38.13 60.41
N LEU A 1101 98.25 -39.39 59.93
CA LEU A 1101 97.91 -39.83 58.58
C LEU A 1101 96.54 -40.53 58.53
N VAL A 1102 96.08 -41.21 59.59
CA VAL A 1102 94.76 -41.89 59.60
C VAL A 1102 93.60 -40.89 59.70
N GLN A 1103 93.80 -39.75 60.38
CA GLN A 1103 92.82 -38.65 60.38
C GLN A 1103 92.85 -37.87 59.06
N ALA A 1104 94.02 -37.74 58.41
CA ALA A 1104 94.11 -37.26 57.03
C ALA A 1104 93.52 -38.26 56.02
N PHE A 1105 93.55 -39.57 56.28
CA PHE A 1105 93.01 -40.63 55.40
C PHE A 1105 91.48 -40.70 55.46
N VAL A 1106 90.86 -40.43 56.62
CA VAL A 1106 89.40 -40.33 56.72
C VAL A 1106 88.90 -39.00 56.12
N GLN A 1107 89.62 -37.89 56.31
CA GLN A 1107 89.26 -36.61 55.67
C GLN A 1107 89.55 -36.56 54.17
N PHE A 1108 90.44 -37.44 53.69
CA PHE A 1108 90.67 -37.71 52.27
C PHE A 1108 89.62 -38.66 51.67
N LEU A 1109 89.16 -39.69 52.40
CA LEU A 1109 88.02 -40.55 51.97
C LEU A 1109 86.69 -39.78 51.90
N GLU A 1110 86.53 -38.70 52.67
CA GLU A 1110 85.38 -37.78 52.60
C GLU A 1110 85.55 -36.67 51.53
N GLN A 1111 86.79 -36.35 51.12
CA GLN A 1111 87.09 -35.38 50.04
C GLN A 1111 87.32 -36.02 48.65
N GLU A 1112 87.48 -37.34 48.53
CA GLU A 1112 87.72 -38.03 47.24
C GLU A 1112 86.69 -39.12 46.88
N SER A 1113 85.62 -39.27 47.65
CA SER A 1113 84.39 -40.00 47.27
C SER A 1113 83.19 -39.09 47.57
N GLN A 1114 82.40 -38.53 46.66
CA GLN A 1114 81.94 -38.87 45.32
C GLN A 1114 81.35 -37.59 44.65
N PRO A 1115 81.44 -37.32 43.33
CA PRO A 1115 82.49 -37.56 42.35
C PRO A 1115 83.08 -36.26 41.76
N GLN A 1116 84.39 -36.22 41.52
CA GLN A 1116 85.00 -35.36 40.49
C GLN A 1116 86.12 -36.13 39.74
N ALA A 1117 85.81 -36.56 38.51
CA ALA A 1117 86.74 -36.89 37.44
C ALA A 1117 86.30 -36.06 36.21
N GLN A 1118 87.09 -35.09 35.76
CA GLN A 1118 87.96 -35.16 34.57
C GLN A 1118 87.15 -35.49 33.29
N SER A 1119 86.95 -34.58 32.33
CA SER A 1119 87.90 -33.78 31.53
C SER A 1119 87.45 -32.30 31.39
N ARG A 1120 88.28 -31.25 31.57
CA ARG A 1120 89.20 -30.61 30.59
C ARG A 1120 88.70 -30.55 29.12
N PRO A 1121 89.06 -29.51 28.32
CA PRO A 1121 89.70 -28.21 28.61
C PRO A 1121 88.72 -27.05 28.24
N THR A 1122 88.94 -25.74 28.38
CA THR A 1122 90.12 -24.90 28.18
C THR A 1122 89.83 -23.53 28.82
N LEU A 1123 90.59 -23.15 29.85
CA LEU A 1123 90.87 -21.74 30.12
C LEU A 1123 92.20 -21.43 29.45
N LEU A 1124 92.16 -20.63 28.38
CA LEU A 1124 93.30 -19.82 27.94
C LEU A 1124 92.79 -18.63 27.11
N SER A 1125 93.45 -17.51 27.36
CA SER A 1125 93.36 -16.21 26.67
C SER A 1125 92.27 -15.26 27.19
N LEU A 1126 92.55 -14.42 28.18
CA LEU A 1126 93.31 -13.16 28.04
C LEU A 1126 92.81 -12.32 26.84
N THR A 1127 92.16 -11.19 27.13
CA THR A 1127 92.59 -9.83 26.71
C THR A 1127 91.41 -8.85 26.55
N GLY A 1128 91.53 -7.68 27.22
CA GLY A 1128 90.87 -6.40 26.91
C GLY A 1128 89.44 -6.27 27.45
N GLN A 1129 89.08 -5.40 28.40
CA GLN A 1129 89.54 -4.05 28.74
C GLN A 1129 89.53 -3.10 27.54
N MET A 1130 88.43 -2.36 27.35
CA MET A 1130 88.40 -0.88 27.44
C MET A 1130 87.05 -0.32 26.96
N ASP A 1131 86.52 0.58 27.79
CA ASP A 1131 86.13 1.98 27.49
C ASP A 1131 85.54 2.39 26.14
N GLY A 1132 84.66 3.40 26.25
CA GLY A 1132 84.38 4.37 25.19
C GLY A 1132 83.08 4.06 24.45
N ALA A 1133 81.96 4.75 24.69
CA ALA A 1133 81.78 6.20 24.62
C ALA A 1133 82.25 6.81 23.30
N THR A 1134 81.38 7.68 22.79
CA THR A 1134 81.61 8.66 21.72
C THR A 1134 81.46 8.06 20.32
N SER A 1135 80.46 8.44 19.52
CA SER A 1135 80.09 9.76 19.01
C SER A 1135 80.44 9.80 17.53
N ALA A 1136 79.60 10.52 16.79
CA ALA A 1136 79.86 11.01 15.45
C ALA A 1136 79.93 9.89 14.41
N GLY A 1137 79.06 9.92 13.43
CA GLY A 1137 79.09 11.01 12.46
C GLY A 1137 79.75 10.40 11.23
N SER A 1138 78.93 10.00 10.26
CA SER A 1138 78.42 10.91 9.23
C SER A 1138 79.42 11.06 8.10
N ASN A 1139 78.84 11.01 6.91
CA ASN A 1139 79.41 11.27 5.62
C ASN A 1139 80.27 10.14 5.09
N THR A 1140 80.01 9.73 3.85
CA THR A 1140 80.71 10.36 2.73
C THR A 1140 80.35 9.69 1.42
N ILE A 1141 80.37 10.50 0.35
CA ILE A 1141 80.60 10.13 -1.05
C ILE A 1141 79.35 9.57 -1.75
N SER A 1142 78.62 10.37 -2.52
CA SER A 1142 79.00 11.00 -3.80
C SER A 1142 79.02 10.04 -4.99
N THR A 1143 78.42 10.52 -6.09
CA THR A 1143 78.81 10.33 -7.50
C THR A 1143 78.64 8.92 -8.09
N SER A 1144 77.61 8.61 -8.89
CA SER A 1144 77.19 9.13 -10.21
C SER A 1144 77.75 8.34 -11.40
N ALA A 1145 76.87 8.17 -12.40
CA ALA A 1145 77.10 7.82 -13.82
C ALA A 1145 77.06 6.31 -14.13
N THR A 1146 76.25 5.76 -15.05
CA THR A 1146 75.46 6.23 -16.22
C THR A 1146 74.37 5.15 -16.48
N SER A 1147 73.15 5.37 -17.01
CA SER A 1147 72.55 6.36 -17.93
C SER A 1147 71.00 6.25 -17.83
N SER A 1148 70.14 7.28 -17.93
CA SER A 1148 70.29 8.68 -18.38
C SER A 1148 69.05 9.53 -17.98
N VAL A 1149 69.23 10.62 -17.20
CA VAL A 1149 69.05 12.08 -17.54
C VAL A 1149 67.57 12.56 -17.49
N HIS A 1150 67.08 13.59 -16.74
CA HIS A 1150 67.59 14.63 -15.83
C HIS A 1150 66.39 15.44 -15.23
N LEU A 1151 66.67 16.31 -14.23
CA LEU A 1151 65.89 17.49 -13.72
C LEU A 1151 65.08 17.36 -12.39
N PRO A 1152 65.07 18.42 -11.53
CA PRO A 1152 65.72 18.36 -10.21
C PRO A 1152 64.85 18.87 -9.02
N PRO A 1153 65.41 19.00 -7.79
CA PRO A 1153 64.67 19.27 -6.53
C PRO A 1153 65.01 20.62 -5.84
N ALA A 1154 64.46 20.84 -4.63
CA ALA A 1154 65.03 21.54 -3.44
C ALA A 1154 64.34 22.81 -2.88
N ALA A 1155 64.01 22.72 -1.57
CA ALA A 1155 64.33 23.66 -0.47
C ALA A 1155 63.69 25.10 -0.47
N PRO A 1156 64.14 26.04 0.41
CA PRO A 1156 63.49 26.46 1.67
C PRO A 1156 63.11 27.97 1.69
N PHE A 1157 62.85 28.53 2.89
CA PHE A 1157 62.68 29.96 3.25
C PHE A 1157 61.26 30.57 3.23
N SER A 1158 60.89 31.19 4.36
CA SER A 1158 60.02 32.38 4.44
C SER A 1158 60.83 33.60 3.93
N PRO A 1159 60.24 34.70 3.39
CA PRO A 1159 59.24 35.51 4.09
C PRO A 1159 58.18 36.25 3.23
N ALA A 1160 57.23 36.88 3.95
CA ALA A 1160 56.48 38.11 3.66
C ALA A 1160 55.31 38.14 2.64
N THR A 1161 54.15 38.52 3.20
CA THR A 1161 52.95 39.24 2.70
C THR A 1161 53.17 40.29 1.59
N PRO A 1162 52.14 40.76 0.81
CA PRO A 1162 50.78 41.13 1.29
C PRO A 1162 49.53 41.01 0.35
N ALA A 1163 48.36 41.25 0.98
CA ALA A 1163 47.09 41.90 0.54
C ALA A 1163 46.25 41.33 -0.64
N ALA A 1164 45.05 40.79 -0.38
CA ALA A 1164 43.69 41.41 -0.39
C ALA A 1164 42.98 41.21 -1.76
N SER A 1165 41.70 40.83 -1.93
CA SER A 1165 40.44 41.20 -1.25
C SER A 1165 39.21 40.42 -1.80
N GLN A 1166 38.17 40.21 -0.95
CA GLN A 1166 36.69 40.12 -1.23
C GLN A 1166 36.17 38.95 -2.12
N GLN A 1167 34.98 38.33 -1.96
CA GLN A 1167 33.70 38.57 -1.25
C GLN A 1167 32.86 37.23 -1.26
N ASP A 1168 31.84 37.15 -0.38
CA ASP A 1168 30.73 36.15 -0.21
C ASP A 1168 29.93 35.75 -1.49
N PRO A 1169 28.79 34.98 -1.43
CA PRO A 1169 28.47 33.69 -0.79
C PRO A 1169 27.69 32.72 -1.74
N ALA A 1170 27.51 31.44 -1.38
CA ALA A 1170 26.29 30.62 -1.65
C ALA A 1170 26.49 29.14 -1.27
N ALA A 1171 25.40 28.52 -0.80
CA ALA A 1171 25.16 27.08 -0.61
C ALA A 1171 25.21 26.30 -1.97
N PRO A 1172 24.80 25.01 -2.11
CA PRO A 1172 24.31 24.01 -1.13
C PRO A 1172 24.86 22.57 -1.37
N GLY A 1173 24.42 21.61 -0.54
CA GLY A 1173 24.03 20.28 -1.02
C GLY A 1173 24.90 19.05 -0.72
N THR A 1174 24.23 18.05 -0.12
CA THR A 1174 24.46 16.58 -0.17
C THR A 1174 25.68 16.04 0.62
N PRO A 1175 25.74 14.76 1.08
CA PRO A 1175 25.17 13.55 0.43
C PRO A 1175 24.71 12.45 1.46
N PRO A 1176 24.74 11.12 1.19
CA PRO A 1176 23.55 10.28 0.88
C PRO A 1176 23.46 8.92 1.64
N VAL A 1177 22.68 7.98 1.07
CA VAL A 1177 22.77 6.49 1.16
C VAL A 1177 21.99 5.77 2.27
N GLY A 1178 20.89 5.13 1.86
CA GLY A 1178 20.83 3.68 1.60
C GLY A 1178 20.72 2.69 2.77
N GLY A 1179 19.86 1.70 2.58
CA GLY A 1179 20.02 0.37 3.19
C GLY A 1179 18.98 -0.02 4.23
N SER A 1180 18.06 -0.90 3.82
CA SER A 1180 17.28 -1.85 4.64
C SER A 1180 18.21 -2.79 5.47
N PRO A 1181 17.72 -3.78 6.29
CA PRO A 1181 16.36 -4.34 6.41
C PRO A 1181 15.90 -4.74 7.85
N GLN A 1182 14.67 -5.31 7.94
CA GLN A 1182 14.18 -6.48 8.74
C GLN A 1182 14.72 -6.73 10.17
N SER A 1183 14.02 -7.27 11.18
CA SER A 1183 12.76 -8.00 11.30
C SER A 1183 12.51 -8.29 12.81
N LEU A 1184 11.24 -8.45 13.18
CA LEU A 1184 10.63 -9.41 14.12
C LEU A 1184 11.42 -9.97 15.33
N ALA A 1185 10.78 -9.95 16.51
CA ALA A 1185 10.79 -11.09 17.44
C ALA A 1185 9.55 -11.11 18.37
N MET A 1186 9.00 -12.32 18.51
CA MET A 1186 7.82 -12.75 19.26
C MET A 1186 7.95 -12.72 20.79
N GLY A 1187 6.81 -12.91 21.50
CA GLY A 1187 6.71 -14.08 22.40
C GLY A 1187 6.00 -13.94 23.75
N SER A 1188 4.80 -14.54 23.83
CA SER A 1188 4.24 -15.36 24.95
C SER A 1188 3.85 -14.71 26.30
N ASN A 1189 3.00 -15.26 27.19
CA ASN A 1189 1.80 -16.14 27.22
C ASN A 1189 1.54 -16.44 28.74
N GLU A 1190 0.31 -16.35 29.28
CA GLU A 1190 -0.18 -17.09 30.51
C GLU A 1190 -1.67 -16.74 30.79
N PHE A 1191 -2.66 -17.63 30.56
CA PHE A 1191 -3.31 -18.62 31.47
C PHE A 1191 -3.95 -18.03 32.77
N ALA A 1192 -5.20 -18.22 33.22
CA ALA A 1192 -6.48 -18.85 32.81
C ALA A 1192 -7.57 -18.48 33.91
N PRO A 1193 -8.65 -19.24 34.22
CA PRO A 1193 -10.03 -19.11 33.72
C PRO A 1193 -11.15 -18.95 34.81
N THR A 1194 -12.39 -18.59 34.45
CA THR A 1194 -13.61 -19.10 35.15
C THR A 1194 -14.84 -19.18 34.22
N ARG A 1195 -15.53 -20.33 34.27
CA ARG A 1195 -16.92 -20.55 33.82
C ARG A 1195 -17.83 -20.41 35.04
N ASN A 1196 -19.03 -19.85 34.88
CA ASN A 1196 -20.25 -20.53 35.32
C ASN A 1196 -21.53 -19.90 34.74
N SER A 1197 -22.42 -20.80 34.39
CA SER A 1197 -23.72 -20.68 33.74
C SER A 1197 -24.87 -20.38 34.72
N SER A 1198 -26.02 -20.01 34.13
CA SER A 1198 -27.41 -20.11 34.63
C SER A 1198 -28.05 -18.86 35.26
N SER A 1199 -28.91 -18.21 34.47
CA SER A 1199 -30.22 -17.76 34.94
C SER A 1199 -31.22 -17.96 33.80
N ILE A 1200 -32.18 -18.84 34.05
CA ILE A 1200 -33.23 -19.33 33.15
C ILE A 1200 -34.57 -18.86 33.74
N LEU A 1201 -35.39 -18.24 32.89
CA LEU A 1201 -36.87 -18.17 32.92
C LEU A 1201 -37.58 -17.39 34.05
N LYS A 1202 -38.03 -16.18 33.66
CA LYS A 1202 -39.29 -15.46 33.99
C LYS A 1202 -39.10 -14.06 33.36
N ASP A 1203 -39.73 -13.65 32.27
CA ASP A 1203 -41.15 -13.67 32.00
C ASP A 1203 -41.44 -13.84 30.50
N ILE A 1204 -42.39 -14.74 30.22
CA ILE A 1204 -43.19 -14.76 29.01
C ILE A 1204 -44.42 -13.90 29.31
N LEU A 1205 -44.85 -13.09 28.34
CA LEU A 1205 -46.15 -12.37 28.21
C LEU A 1205 -46.12 -10.87 28.50
N SER A 1206 -45.97 -10.09 27.43
CA SER A 1206 -47.07 -9.22 26.98
C SER A 1206 -46.73 -8.62 25.61
N ASP A 1207 -47.55 -8.95 24.62
CA ASP A 1207 -47.65 -8.32 23.30
C ASP A 1207 -47.62 -6.79 23.36
N SER A 1208 -46.84 -6.18 22.47
CA SER A 1208 -47.17 -4.99 21.66
C SER A 1208 -46.14 -4.83 20.55
#